data_AF-A0A9X1NJ25-F1
#
_entry.id   AF-A0A9X1NJ25-F1
#
_cell.length_a   1.000
_cell.length_b   1.000
_cell.length_c   1.000
_cell.angle_alpha   90.00
_cell.angle_beta   90.00
_cell.angle_gamma   90.00
#
_symmetry.space_group_name_H-M   'P 1'
#
loop_
_entity.id
_entity.type
_entity.pdbx_description
1 polymer ?
#
loop_
_entity_poly.entity_id
_entity_poly.type
_entity_poly.pdbx_seq_one_letter_code
_entity_poly.pdbx_strand_id
1 'polypeptide(L)'
;MQFAHETLGQRVRFATGGAAEAVAEEIASLGATRVMLIAGASEAAVAQRITAGLPVVETFDEVVRHVPVAVAERARATASNGRVDALVCVGGGSSTGLAKAVALSTSLPIVAVPTTYAGSEATDIWGLTEGGSKTTGADRWVLPRSVVYDAELTLSLPLDLSVASGLNAMAHCVDSLWAPRADAINAAMATEGIRALSAALAQIVQNPSDLAGREQALYGAYLSAVAFASAGSGLHHKICHVLGGLYDLPHAPTHAVILPHVLALNAPHAPAAADRLAQAFGSTTALEGLQDLRRRIGAPTALRDFGLTEEQIPAAVEALSAVVPPSNPAPVTPAALQELLHNAWSGHQPAETSRQRHREADLVRRVVASFDQTPDPRLKELMQQVVRHTHAFLRAVRLTEAEWQKGIDFLTAVGHITDDRRQEFILLSDTLGVSMQTITINHEAYENATEATVFGPFFVEDSPRIPLGGNIAADAPGQPCWVAGTVRDTNGQPVPNARIEVWQADDDGLYDVQYDDGRTAARAHLFSDAEGEFCFWAVTPTPYPIPHDGPVGAMLTATGRSPMRASHLHFMVTAEGLRTLVTHIFVRGDELLGSDSVFGVRDSLVQDFVTHPADHPTPDGREMSGQDWTEVHFGIVLAPG
;
A
#
# COMPACT_ATOMS: atom_id res chain seq x y z
N MET A 1 1.05 46.55 1.16
CA MET A 1 0.17 45.41 1.52
C MET A 1 -1.26 45.81 1.18
N GLN A 2 -2.01 45.00 0.45
CA GLN A 2 -3.40 45.25 0.07
C GLN A 2 -4.23 44.00 0.35
N PHE A 3 -5.25 44.09 1.21
CA PHE A 3 -6.22 43.03 1.49
C PHE A 3 -7.51 43.64 2.04
N ALA A 4 -8.61 42.89 1.99
CA ALA A 4 -9.86 43.19 2.68
C ALA A 4 -10.10 42.09 3.72
N HIS A 5 -10.21 42.46 4.99
CA HIS A 5 -10.42 41.53 6.09
C HIS A 5 -11.76 41.80 6.75
N GLU A 6 -12.50 40.72 7.01
CA GLU A 6 -13.72 40.74 7.80
C GLU A 6 -13.50 39.95 9.08
N THR A 7 -13.66 40.62 10.23
CA THR A 7 -13.60 39.98 11.54
C THR A 7 -15.01 39.60 11.98
N LEU A 8 -15.20 38.31 12.28
CA LEU A 8 -16.47 37.79 12.77
C LEU A 8 -16.69 38.15 14.25
N GLY A 9 -17.87 38.66 14.58
CA GLY A 9 -18.21 39.10 15.93
C GLY A 9 -18.59 37.95 16.85
N GLN A 10 -17.65 37.46 17.65
CA GLN A 10 -17.84 36.34 18.57
C GLN A 10 -17.27 36.63 19.97
N ARG A 11 -17.96 36.18 21.03
CA ARG A 11 -17.47 36.24 22.40
C ARG A 11 -16.86 34.89 22.80
N VAL A 12 -15.67 34.90 23.40
CA VAL A 12 -14.99 33.67 23.83
C VAL A 12 -14.63 33.77 25.29
N ARG A 13 -14.93 32.70 26.04
CA ARG A 13 -14.56 32.54 27.44
C ARG A 13 -13.76 31.27 27.61
N PHE A 14 -12.51 31.42 28.04
CA PHE A 14 -11.74 30.31 28.60
C PHE A 14 -12.03 30.26 30.10
N ALA A 15 -12.66 29.18 30.53
CA ALA A 15 -13.16 28.98 31.88
C ALA A 15 -12.94 27.52 32.30
N THR A 16 -11.68 27.10 32.39
CA THR A 16 -11.30 25.76 32.84
C THR A 16 -11.84 25.48 34.24
N GLY A 17 -12.60 24.39 34.39
CA GLY A 17 -13.33 24.02 35.62
C GLY A 17 -14.56 24.89 35.92
N GLY A 18 -14.88 25.86 35.05
CA GLY A 18 -15.90 26.89 35.26
C GLY A 18 -17.00 26.91 34.19
N ALA A 19 -17.12 25.87 33.34
CA ALA A 19 -18.08 25.86 32.23
C ALA A 19 -19.52 26.16 32.64
N ALA A 20 -20.01 25.61 33.77
CA ALA A 20 -21.40 25.78 34.19
C ALA A 20 -21.76 27.25 34.48
N GLU A 21 -20.91 27.94 35.24
CA GLU A 21 -21.08 29.37 35.55
C GLU A 21 -20.93 30.22 34.30
N ALA A 22 -19.91 29.94 33.48
CA ALA A 22 -19.68 30.67 32.24
C ALA A 22 -20.87 30.53 31.26
N VAL A 23 -21.41 29.33 31.07
CA VAL A 23 -22.59 29.12 30.20
C VAL A 23 -23.82 29.83 30.77
N ALA A 24 -24.04 29.80 32.09
CA ALA A 24 -25.16 30.50 32.72
C ALA A 24 -25.09 32.01 32.51
N GLU A 25 -23.91 32.60 32.65
CA GLU A 25 -23.70 34.02 32.38
C GLU A 25 -23.89 34.36 30.89
N GLU A 26 -23.43 33.51 29.97
CA GLU A 26 -23.63 33.72 28.54
C GLU A 26 -25.13 33.66 28.17
N ILE A 27 -25.88 32.68 28.68
CA ILE A 27 -27.33 32.57 28.47
C ILE A 27 -28.08 33.77 29.08
N ALA A 28 -27.69 34.19 30.29
CA ALA A 28 -28.25 35.39 30.91
C ALA A 28 -27.98 36.65 30.09
N SER A 29 -26.78 36.77 29.50
CA SER A 29 -26.41 37.92 28.65
C SER A 29 -27.22 38.00 27.34
N LEU A 30 -27.71 36.86 26.86
CA LEU A 30 -28.63 36.79 25.73
C LEU A 30 -30.08 37.13 26.11
N GLY A 31 -30.40 37.21 27.41
CA GLY A 31 -31.78 37.34 27.90
C GLY A 31 -32.63 36.10 27.61
N ALA A 32 -32.00 34.95 27.37
CA ALA A 32 -32.67 33.72 26.99
C ALA A 32 -33.34 33.04 28.19
N THR A 33 -34.56 32.56 27.99
CA THR A 33 -35.42 31.99 29.03
C THR A 33 -35.91 30.58 28.69
N ARG A 34 -35.62 30.09 27.48
CA ARG A 34 -36.09 28.81 26.94
C ARG A 34 -34.97 28.18 26.12
N VAL A 35 -34.07 27.49 26.81
CA VAL A 35 -32.88 26.90 26.21
C VAL A 35 -33.17 25.50 25.65
N MET A 36 -32.62 25.21 24.47
CA MET A 36 -32.48 23.84 23.97
C MET A 36 -31.05 23.37 24.16
N LEU A 37 -30.89 22.23 24.83
CA LEU A 37 -29.60 21.55 24.94
C LEU A 37 -29.42 20.55 23.79
N ILE A 38 -28.29 20.63 23.09
CA ILE A 38 -27.87 19.68 22.06
C ILE A 38 -26.59 18.99 22.52
N ALA A 39 -26.65 17.70 22.81
CA ALA A 39 -25.50 16.90 23.23
C ALA A 39 -25.70 15.43 22.88
N GLY A 40 -24.68 14.78 22.33
CA GLY A 40 -24.75 13.35 22.01
C GLY A 40 -24.77 12.49 23.27
N ALA A 41 -25.09 11.20 23.10
CA ALA A 41 -25.17 10.25 24.20
C ALA A 41 -23.85 10.15 25.02
N SER A 42 -22.70 10.30 24.38
CA SER A 42 -21.38 10.30 25.04
C SER A 42 -21.13 11.53 25.90
N GLU A 43 -21.76 12.66 25.61
CA GLU A 43 -21.61 13.91 26.36
C GLU A 43 -22.76 14.19 27.33
N ALA A 44 -23.82 13.38 27.33
CA ALA A 44 -25.07 13.66 28.05
C ALA A 44 -24.86 13.97 29.55
N ALA A 45 -24.04 13.18 30.25
CA ALA A 45 -23.77 13.39 31.69
C ALA A 45 -23.01 14.69 31.97
N VAL A 46 -22.08 15.07 31.09
CA VAL A 46 -21.33 16.32 31.18
C VAL A 46 -22.24 17.50 30.86
N ALA A 47 -23.02 17.39 29.80
CA ALA A 47 -23.96 18.40 29.35
C ALA A 47 -24.99 18.74 30.45
N GLN A 48 -25.60 17.72 31.05
CA GLN A 48 -26.55 17.89 32.17
C GLN A 48 -25.93 18.64 33.34
N ARG A 49 -24.67 18.37 33.68
CA ARG A 49 -23.97 19.06 34.78
C ARG A 49 -23.75 20.53 34.47
N ILE A 50 -23.29 20.84 33.24
CA ILE A 50 -23.01 22.21 32.80
C ILE A 50 -24.30 23.03 32.72
N THR A 51 -25.42 22.40 32.32
CA THR A 51 -26.69 23.08 32.12
C THR A 51 -27.67 22.97 33.29
N ALA A 52 -27.27 22.41 34.44
CA ALA A 52 -28.18 22.14 35.56
C ALA A 52 -28.90 23.39 36.11
N GLY A 53 -28.27 24.57 36.00
CA GLY A 53 -28.84 25.85 36.44
C GLY A 53 -29.54 26.65 35.33
N LEU A 54 -29.66 26.11 34.11
CA LEU A 54 -30.23 26.82 32.97
C LEU A 54 -31.72 26.51 32.80
N PRO A 55 -32.50 27.41 32.18
CA PRO A 55 -33.90 27.15 31.85
C PRO A 55 -34.02 26.26 30.60
N VAL A 56 -33.51 25.02 30.69
CA VAL A 56 -33.59 24.03 29.61
C VAL A 56 -35.03 23.54 29.48
N VAL A 57 -35.66 23.84 28.34
CA VAL A 57 -37.04 23.42 28.03
C VAL A 57 -37.07 22.23 27.08
N GLU A 58 -36.00 22.01 26.32
CA GLU A 58 -35.86 20.91 25.37
C GLU A 58 -34.44 20.34 25.44
N THR A 59 -34.30 19.04 25.25
CA THR A 59 -33.00 18.37 25.05
C THR A 59 -33.07 17.51 23.80
N PHE A 60 -32.04 17.58 22.96
CA PHE A 60 -31.95 16.82 21.73
C PHE A 60 -30.62 16.06 21.70
N ASP A 61 -30.72 14.74 21.70
CA ASP A 61 -29.61 13.80 21.87
C ASP A 61 -29.24 13.03 20.61
N GLU A 62 -30.04 13.14 19.55
CA GLU A 62 -29.80 12.51 18.25
C GLU A 62 -28.71 13.25 17.45
N VAL A 63 -27.48 13.29 17.96
CA VAL A 63 -26.32 13.90 17.29
C VAL A 63 -25.65 12.87 16.40
N VAL A 64 -25.71 13.08 15.08
CA VAL A 64 -25.17 12.17 14.07
C VAL A 64 -24.04 12.85 13.29
N ARG A 65 -23.00 12.08 12.94
CA ARG A 65 -21.90 12.55 12.08
C ARG A 65 -22.45 13.08 10.75
N HIS A 66 -21.80 14.14 10.24
CA HIS A 66 -22.19 14.83 8.99
C HIS A 66 -23.57 15.51 8.96
N VAL A 67 -24.31 15.55 10.08
CA VAL A 67 -25.59 16.28 10.21
C VAL A 67 -26.57 15.94 9.07
N PRO A 68 -27.17 14.74 9.06
CA PRO A 68 -28.17 14.38 8.05
C PRO A 68 -29.35 15.36 8.09
N VAL A 69 -29.87 15.75 6.93
CA VAL A 69 -31.00 16.70 6.83
C VAL A 69 -32.20 16.26 7.67
N ALA A 70 -32.52 14.97 7.66
CA ALA A 70 -33.64 14.43 8.45
C ALA A 70 -33.47 14.65 9.98
N VAL A 71 -32.24 14.58 10.49
CA VAL A 71 -31.92 14.84 11.91
C VAL A 71 -32.04 16.34 12.19
N ALA A 72 -31.52 17.18 11.29
CA ALA A 72 -31.65 18.63 11.40
C ALA A 72 -33.12 19.09 11.43
N GLU A 73 -33.98 18.52 10.59
CA GLU A 73 -35.42 18.81 10.58
C GLU A 73 -36.11 18.44 11.90
N ARG A 74 -35.77 17.29 12.49
CA ARG A 74 -36.29 16.92 13.82
C ARG A 74 -35.81 17.90 14.90
N ALA A 75 -34.54 18.27 14.90
CA ALA A 75 -34.00 19.24 15.85
C ALA A 75 -34.67 20.62 15.69
N ARG A 76 -34.92 21.07 14.45
CA ARG A 76 -35.67 22.30 14.15
C ARG A 76 -37.11 22.23 14.67
N ALA A 77 -37.79 21.11 14.45
CA ALA A 77 -39.15 20.90 14.95
C ALA A 77 -39.19 20.92 16.48
N THR A 78 -38.23 20.28 17.17
CA THR A 78 -38.09 20.35 18.63
C THR A 78 -37.89 21.79 19.09
N ALA A 79 -36.98 22.55 18.46
CA ALA A 79 -36.76 23.95 18.81
C ALA A 79 -38.02 24.80 18.66
N SER A 80 -38.76 24.62 17.56
CA SER A 80 -40.00 25.33 17.27
C SER A 80 -41.11 24.98 18.26
N ASN A 81 -41.33 23.68 18.53
CA ASN A 81 -42.36 23.20 19.46
C ASN A 81 -42.09 23.66 20.89
N GLY A 82 -40.82 23.59 21.31
CA GLY A 82 -40.35 24.08 22.59
C GLY A 82 -40.31 25.60 22.70
N ARG A 83 -40.62 26.35 21.64
CA ARG A 83 -40.50 27.83 21.59
C ARG A 83 -39.15 28.29 22.15
N VAL A 84 -38.09 27.64 21.70
CA VAL A 84 -36.73 27.86 22.17
C VAL A 84 -36.25 29.24 21.73
N ASP A 85 -35.52 29.93 22.61
CA ASP A 85 -34.95 31.26 22.35
C ASP A 85 -33.41 31.28 22.35
N ALA A 86 -32.74 30.18 22.75
CA ALA A 86 -31.31 29.97 22.59
C ALA A 86 -30.92 28.49 22.52
N LEU A 87 -29.82 28.20 21.83
CA LEU A 87 -29.23 26.87 21.71
C LEU A 87 -27.96 26.78 22.57
N VAL A 88 -27.83 25.72 23.37
CA VAL A 88 -26.56 25.33 24.00
C VAL A 88 -26.12 24.02 23.39
N CYS A 89 -24.92 23.96 22.81
CA CYS A 89 -24.35 22.71 22.32
C CYS A 89 -23.11 22.31 23.12
N VAL A 90 -23.09 21.06 23.59
CA VAL A 90 -21.96 20.48 24.33
C VAL A 90 -21.44 19.28 23.54
N GLY A 91 -20.18 19.34 23.12
CA GLY A 91 -19.54 18.24 22.40
C GLY A 91 -18.61 18.68 21.28
N GLY A 92 -18.34 17.77 20.35
CA GLY A 92 -17.46 18.03 19.21
C GLY A 92 -18.14 18.74 18.03
N GLY A 93 -17.50 18.64 16.87
CA GLY A 93 -17.98 19.28 15.64
C GLY A 93 -19.38 18.85 15.18
N SER A 94 -19.84 17.64 15.52
CA SER A 94 -21.19 17.16 15.19
C SER A 94 -22.29 17.85 16.01
N SER A 95 -22.10 18.00 17.33
CA SER A 95 -23.05 18.74 18.19
C SER A 95 -23.14 20.21 17.77
N THR A 96 -21.98 20.82 17.50
CA THR A 96 -21.92 22.20 16.99
C THR A 96 -22.58 22.30 15.62
N GLY A 97 -22.29 21.38 14.69
CA GLY A 97 -22.89 21.34 13.36
C GLY A 97 -24.42 21.20 13.39
N LEU A 98 -24.97 20.41 14.30
CA LEU A 98 -26.41 20.30 14.46
C LEU A 98 -27.03 21.59 15.01
N ALA A 99 -26.39 22.24 15.99
CA ALA A 99 -26.83 23.55 16.48
C ALA A 99 -26.82 24.61 15.36
N LYS A 100 -25.79 24.61 14.52
CA LYS A 100 -25.71 25.44 13.31
C LYS A 100 -26.85 25.16 12.34
N ALA A 101 -27.19 23.89 12.12
CA ALA A 101 -28.30 23.52 11.24
C ALA A 101 -29.66 24.03 11.77
N VAL A 102 -29.86 24.03 13.09
CA VAL A 102 -31.06 24.65 13.70
C VAL A 102 -31.02 26.17 13.55
N ALA A 103 -29.90 26.82 13.85
CA ALA A 103 -29.75 28.26 13.74
C ALA A 103 -29.91 28.77 12.30
N LEU A 104 -29.49 27.98 11.29
CA LEU A 104 -29.59 28.34 9.87
C LEU A 104 -31.02 28.72 9.45
N SER A 105 -32.04 28.05 10.00
CA SER A 105 -33.45 28.32 9.65
C SER A 105 -34.21 29.12 10.70
N THR A 106 -33.68 29.23 11.92
CA THR A 106 -34.38 29.86 13.06
C THR A 106 -33.75 31.17 13.54
N SER A 107 -32.52 31.46 13.11
CA SER A 107 -31.68 32.56 13.61
C SER A 107 -31.45 32.55 15.12
N LEU A 108 -31.66 31.42 15.80
CA LEU A 108 -31.45 31.30 17.25
C LEU A 108 -29.96 31.43 17.60
N PRO A 109 -29.62 32.19 18.66
CA PRO A 109 -28.23 32.32 19.11
C PRO A 109 -27.72 31.00 19.68
N ILE A 110 -26.47 30.65 19.36
CA ILE A 110 -25.79 29.46 19.88
C ILE A 110 -24.75 29.87 20.93
N VAL A 111 -24.75 29.18 22.07
CA VAL A 111 -23.63 29.10 23.02
C VAL A 111 -22.98 27.73 22.85
N ALA A 112 -21.75 27.71 22.34
CA ALA A 112 -21.01 26.47 22.08
C ALA A 112 -20.05 26.12 23.22
N VAL A 113 -20.03 24.86 23.63
CA VAL A 113 -19.10 24.29 24.63
C VAL A 113 -18.33 23.13 23.98
N PRO A 114 -17.21 23.43 23.30
CA PRO A 114 -16.47 22.43 22.53
C PRO A 114 -15.72 21.45 23.42
N THR A 115 -15.71 20.17 23.03
CA THR A 115 -14.95 19.10 23.71
C THR A 115 -13.89 18.46 22.81
N THR A 116 -13.69 18.98 21.60
CA THR A 116 -12.68 18.54 20.64
C THR A 116 -11.96 19.73 19.99
N TYR A 117 -10.97 19.46 19.14
CA TYR A 117 -10.19 20.51 18.44
C TYR A 117 -10.68 20.75 17.01
N ALA A 118 -11.97 20.53 16.74
CA ALA A 118 -12.50 20.64 15.39
C ALA A 118 -12.69 22.09 14.92
N GLY A 119 -12.88 23.04 15.84
CA GLY A 119 -12.95 24.47 15.49
C GLY A 119 -14.25 24.92 14.83
N SER A 120 -15.26 24.04 14.70
CA SER A 120 -16.55 24.38 14.08
C SER A 120 -17.21 25.59 14.78
N GLU A 121 -17.04 25.69 16.09
CA GLU A 121 -17.54 26.73 16.97
C GLU A 121 -17.07 28.15 16.60
N ALA A 122 -15.99 28.30 15.85
CA ALA A 122 -15.43 29.60 15.49
C ALA A 122 -15.57 29.93 13.99
N THR A 123 -16.40 29.17 13.26
CA THR A 123 -16.66 29.39 11.85
C THR A 123 -18.13 29.74 11.58
N ASP A 124 -18.39 30.47 10.51
CA ASP A 124 -19.72 30.71 9.95
C ASP A 124 -20.12 29.64 8.91
N ILE A 125 -19.40 28.52 8.88
CA ILE A 125 -19.60 27.42 7.93
C ILE A 125 -20.59 26.40 8.49
N TRP A 126 -21.55 25.99 7.67
CA TRP A 126 -22.46 24.88 7.95
C TRP A 126 -22.27 23.76 6.93
N GLY A 127 -22.70 22.55 7.29
CA GLY A 127 -22.77 21.42 6.38
C GLY A 127 -23.95 20.51 6.68
N LEU A 128 -24.60 20.02 5.63
CA LEU A 128 -25.76 19.12 5.70
C LEU A 128 -25.58 17.98 4.71
N THR A 129 -25.99 16.77 5.11
CA THR A 129 -25.94 15.59 4.25
C THR A 129 -27.33 15.12 3.84
N GLU A 130 -27.56 14.96 2.54
CA GLU A 130 -28.79 14.42 1.95
C GLU A 130 -28.44 13.44 0.83
N GLY A 131 -29.08 12.27 0.80
CA GLY A 131 -28.85 11.27 -0.26
C GLY A 131 -27.38 10.80 -0.39
N GLY A 132 -26.61 10.83 0.70
CA GLY A 132 -25.17 10.50 0.70
C GLY A 132 -24.26 11.64 0.22
N SER A 133 -24.81 12.77 -0.20
CA SER A 133 -24.04 13.95 -0.62
C SER A 133 -24.00 15.02 0.46
N LYS A 134 -22.81 15.52 0.78
CA LYS A 134 -22.62 16.61 1.76
C LYS A 134 -22.56 17.95 1.03
N THR A 135 -23.46 18.85 1.40
CA THR A 135 -23.43 20.26 0.97
C THR A 135 -22.88 21.12 2.11
N THR A 136 -22.16 22.18 1.75
CA THR A 136 -21.59 23.14 2.71
C THR A 136 -21.83 24.56 2.24
N GLY A 137 -22.06 25.48 3.18
CA GLY A 137 -22.21 26.90 2.90
C GLY A 137 -21.68 27.75 4.05
N ALA A 138 -21.75 29.07 3.88
CA ALA A 138 -21.43 30.03 4.93
C ALA A 138 -22.67 30.89 5.20
N ASP A 139 -22.99 31.11 6.48
CA ASP A 139 -24.04 32.02 6.93
C ASP A 139 -23.68 32.60 8.30
N ARG A 140 -23.77 33.93 8.44
CA ARG A 140 -23.42 34.60 9.70
C ARG A 140 -24.29 34.16 10.88
N TRP A 141 -25.52 33.70 10.64
CA TRP A 141 -26.42 33.21 11.68
C TRP A 141 -26.01 31.87 12.26
N VAL A 142 -25.16 31.11 11.58
CA VAL A 142 -24.65 29.84 12.12
C VAL A 142 -23.38 30.02 12.95
N LEU A 143 -22.77 31.20 12.97
CA LEU A 143 -21.65 31.47 13.86
C LEU A 143 -22.15 31.52 15.32
N PRO A 144 -21.62 30.68 16.23
CA PRO A 144 -21.98 30.77 17.64
C PRO A 144 -21.71 32.16 18.21
N ARG A 145 -22.71 32.67 18.94
CA ARG A 145 -22.65 34.00 19.54
C ARG A 145 -21.59 34.05 20.63
N SER A 146 -21.48 32.96 21.40
CA SER A 146 -20.40 32.75 22.34
C SER A 146 -19.88 31.33 22.37
N VAL A 147 -18.62 31.20 22.76
CA VAL A 147 -17.91 29.92 22.96
C VAL A 147 -17.38 29.88 24.38
N VAL A 148 -17.65 28.79 25.09
CA VAL A 148 -17.12 28.51 26.43
C VAL A 148 -16.15 27.34 26.30
N TYR A 149 -14.87 27.62 26.42
CA TYR A 149 -13.81 26.61 26.49
C TYR A 149 -13.50 26.24 27.92
N ASP A 150 -13.61 24.95 28.23
CA ASP A 150 -13.21 24.37 29.50
C ASP A 150 -12.36 23.13 29.21
N ALA A 151 -11.07 23.23 29.53
CA ALA A 151 -10.10 22.18 29.23
C ALA A 151 -10.37 20.88 30.00
N GLU A 152 -11.04 20.93 31.16
CA GLU A 152 -11.39 19.71 31.91
C GLU A 152 -12.32 18.79 31.09
N LEU A 153 -13.14 19.38 30.21
CA LEU A 153 -14.07 18.64 29.35
C LEU A 153 -13.37 17.89 28.22
N THR A 154 -12.08 18.16 28.00
CA THR A 154 -11.25 17.48 26.99
C THR A 154 -10.37 16.38 27.57
N LEU A 155 -10.33 16.22 28.90
CA LEU A 155 -9.50 15.21 29.56
C LEU A 155 -9.91 13.77 29.21
N SER A 156 -11.19 13.56 28.90
CA SER A 156 -11.74 12.27 28.45
C SER A 156 -11.56 12.02 26.95
N LEU A 157 -11.05 13.00 26.18
CA LEU A 157 -10.84 12.83 24.75
C LEU A 157 -9.72 11.80 24.50
N PRO A 158 -10.00 10.69 23.78
CA PRO A 158 -9.00 9.67 23.49
C PRO A 158 -7.74 10.26 22.86
N LEU A 159 -6.58 9.68 23.18
CA LEU A 159 -5.29 10.22 22.75
C LEU A 159 -5.18 10.28 21.22
N ASP A 160 -5.51 9.20 20.53
CA ASP A 160 -5.44 9.14 19.06
C ASP A 160 -6.33 10.20 18.40
N LEU A 161 -7.52 10.41 18.95
CA LEU A 161 -8.43 11.45 18.48
C LEU A 161 -7.94 12.86 18.83
N SER A 162 -7.29 13.04 19.98
CA SER A 162 -6.66 14.30 20.38
C SER A 162 -5.55 14.69 19.38
N VAL A 163 -4.69 13.74 19.01
CA VAL A 163 -3.63 13.92 18.01
C VAL A 163 -4.21 14.22 16.63
N ALA A 164 -5.13 13.38 16.14
CA ALA A 164 -5.72 13.57 14.82
C ALA A 164 -6.51 14.87 14.73
N SER A 165 -7.30 15.22 15.74
CA SER A 165 -8.08 16.46 15.77
C SER A 165 -7.18 17.70 15.91
N GLY A 166 -6.08 17.61 16.66
CA GLY A 166 -5.11 18.71 16.77
C GLY A 166 -4.36 18.95 15.45
N LEU A 167 -4.06 17.88 14.69
CA LEU A 167 -3.49 18.01 13.35
C LEU A 167 -4.50 18.53 12.32
N ASN A 168 -5.79 18.24 12.49
CA ASN A 168 -6.84 18.90 11.71
C ASN A 168 -6.85 20.42 11.96
N ALA A 169 -6.84 20.85 13.23
CA ALA A 169 -6.68 22.26 13.59
C ALA A 169 -5.38 22.85 13.00
N MET A 170 -4.27 22.13 13.06
CA MET A 170 -3.02 22.57 12.44
C MET A 170 -3.14 22.75 10.92
N ALA A 171 -3.90 21.88 10.25
CA ALA A 171 -4.16 22.00 8.83
C ALA A 171 -4.98 23.25 8.49
N HIS A 172 -5.92 23.66 9.35
CA HIS A 172 -6.60 24.96 9.24
C HIS A 172 -5.59 26.11 9.19
N CYS A 173 -4.60 26.11 10.10
CA CYS A 173 -3.55 27.13 10.10
C CYS A 173 -2.67 27.09 8.84
N VAL A 174 -2.14 25.90 8.49
CA VAL A 174 -1.20 25.76 7.37
C VAL A 174 -1.85 26.19 6.05
N ASP A 175 -3.06 25.70 5.79
CA ASP A 175 -3.75 26.00 4.54
C ASP A 175 -4.20 27.47 4.45
N SER A 176 -4.46 28.13 5.60
CA SER A 176 -4.82 29.55 5.67
C SER A 176 -3.73 30.49 5.18
N LEU A 177 -2.47 30.07 5.18
CA LEU A 177 -1.35 30.92 4.74
C LEU A 177 -1.28 31.12 3.22
N TRP A 178 -2.03 30.33 2.45
CA TRP A 178 -2.12 30.44 0.99
C TRP A 178 -3.53 30.21 0.46
N ALA A 179 -4.54 30.17 1.34
CA ALA A 179 -5.93 30.06 0.95
C ALA A 179 -6.39 31.30 0.13
N PRO A 180 -7.53 31.22 -0.58
CA PRO A 180 -7.95 32.26 -1.51
C PRO A 180 -8.07 33.68 -0.93
N ARG A 181 -8.35 33.81 0.38
CA ARG A 181 -8.42 35.09 1.11
C ARG A 181 -7.33 35.22 2.18
N ALA A 182 -6.17 34.59 1.97
CA ALA A 182 -5.03 34.75 2.86
C ALA A 182 -4.66 36.23 3.00
N ASP A 183 -4.54 36.70 4.24
CA ASP A 183 -4.20 38.08 4.59
C ASP A 183 -3.30 38.13 5.83
N ALA A 184 -2.82 39.32 6.20
CA ALA A 184 -1.86 39.44 7.29
C ALA A 184 -2.45 39.10 8.67
N ILE A 185 -3.76 39.26 8.87
CA ILE A 185 -4.44 39.05 10.15
C ILE A 185 -4.69 37.56 10.34
N ASN A 186 -5.30 36.89 9.35
CA ASN A 186 -5.52 35.45 9.42
C ASN A 186 -4.20 34.67 9.43
N ALA A 187 -3.17 35.15 8.73
CA ALA A 187 -1.84 34.56 8.80
C ALA A 187 -1.19 34.72 10.18
N ALA A 188 -1.44 35.81 10.91
CA ALA A 188 -0.93 35.98 12.27
C ALA A 188 -1.61 35.00 13.24
N MET A 189 -2.93 34.86 13.15
CA MET A 189 -3.69 33.88 13.95
C MET A 189 -3.27 32.44 13.64
N ALA A 190 -3.08 32.10 12.36
CA ALA A 190 -2.61 30.78 11.94
C ALA A 190 -1.22 30.45 12.52
N THR A 191 -0.30 31.41 12.52
CA THR A 191 1.07 31.25 13.05
C THR A 191 1.03 30.95 14.54
N GLU A 192 0.25 31.73 15.30
CA GLU A 192 0.11 31.50 16.74
C GLU A 192 -0.61 30.19 17.05
N GLY A 193 -1.62 29.83 16.25
CA GLY A 193 -2.29 28.53 16.35
C GLY A 193 -1.33 27.35 16.15
N ILE A 194 -0.42 27.42 15.18
CA ILE A 194 0.61 26.40 14.95
C ILE A 194 1.55 26.29 16.16
N ARG A 195 2.02 27.44 16.68
CA ARG A 195 2.91 27.46 17.85
C ARG A 195 2.25 26.83 19.07
N ALA A 196 0.98 27.18 19.32
CA ALA A 196 0.20 26.63 20.42
C ALA A 196 -0.05 25.13 20.26
N LEU A 197 -0.54 24.68 19.11
CA LEU A 197 -0.84 23.27 18.84
C LEU A 197 0.41 22.40 18.87
N SER A 198 1.53 22.87 18.33
CA SER A 198 2.78 22.10 18.31
C SER A 198 3.28 21.77 19.72
N ALA A 199 3.24 22.76 20.62
CA ALA A 199 3.61 22.57 22.02
C ALA A 199 2.59 21.71 22.78
N ALA A 200 1.29 22.00 22.60
CA ALA A 200 0.21 21.33 23.29
C ALA A 200 0.12 19.84 22.96
N LEU A 201 0.20 19.47 21.68
CA LEU A 201 0.11 18.07 21.25
C LEU A 201 1.28 17.23 21.78
N ALA A 202 2.48 17.81 21.83
CA ALA A 202 3.64 17.14 22.42
C ALA A 202 3.46 16.90 23.93
N GLN A 203 2.83 17.84 24.65
CA GLN A 203 2.51 17.67 26.07
C GLN A 203 1.41 16.63 26.30
N ILE A 204 0.33 16.68 25.52
CA ILE A 204 -0.81 15.74 25.64
C ILE A 204 -0.37 14.29 25.40
N VAL A 205 0.55 14.05 24.47
CA VAL A 205 1.08 12.69 24.21
C VAL A 205 1.93 12.18 25.39
N GLN A 206 2.65 13.07 26.07
CA GLN A 206 3.41 12.70 27.26
C GLN A 206 2.50 12.45 28.47
N ASN A 207 1.46 13.28 28.62
CA ASN A 207 0.48 13.18 29.68
C ASN A 207 -0.91 13.62 29.18
N PRO A 208 -1.81 12.68 28.84
CA PRO A 208 -3.13 13.02 28.30
C PRO A 208 -4.04 13.80 29.27
N SER A 209 -3.72 13.79 30.56
CA SER A 209 -4.42 14.59 31.59
C SER A 209 -3.74 15.92 31.91
N ASP A 210 -2.71 16.32 31.16
CA ASP A 210 -2.02 17.60 31.34
C ASP A 210 -2.95 18.77 31.00
N LEU A 211 -3.45 19.44 32.04
CA LEU A 211 -4.46 20.49 31.88
C LEU A 211 -3.93 21.69 31.10
N ALA A 212 -2.67 22.09 31.32
CA ALA A 212 -2.05 23.20 30.61
C ALA A 212 -1.91 22.91 29.11
N GLY A 213 -1.52 21.68 28.75
CA GLY A 213 -1.49 21.20 27.38
C GLY A 213 -2.88 21.18 26.75
N ARG A 214 -3.92 20.76 27.48
CA ARG A 214 -5.31 20.79 27.00
C ARG A 214 -5.82 22.23 26.79
N GLU A 215 -5.52 23.15 27.69
CA GLU A 215 -5.84 24.58 27.55
C GLU A 215 -5.16 25.17 26.31
N GLN A 216 -3.87 24.89 26.14
CA GLN A 216 -3.10 25.36 25.00
C GLN A 216 -3.59 24.76 23.68
N ALA A 217 -4.04 23.49 23.68
CA ALA A 217 -4.65 22.87 22.51
C ALA A 217 -5.98 23.53 22.13
N LEU A 218 -6.85 23.82 23.10
CA LEU A 218 -8.12 24.54 22.85
C LEU A 218 -7.87 25.96 22.34
N TYR A 219 -6.90 26.67 22.91
CA TYR A 219 -6.47 27.99 22.44
C TYR A 219 -5.98 27.93 20.99
N GLY A 220 -5.09 26.98 20.68
CA GLY A 220 -4.59 26.79 19.32
C GLY A 220 -5.69 26.40 18.33
N ALA A 221 -6.62 25.53 18.74
CA ALA A 221 -7.77 25.13 17.93
C ALA A 221 -8.67 26.31 17.59
N TYR A 222 -8.97 27.17 18.57
CA TYR A 222 -9.74 28.39 18.35
C TYR A 222 -9.09 29.29 17.30
N LEU A 223 -7.81 29.63 17.47
CA LEU A 223 -7.09 30.49 16.53
C LEU A 223 -7.01 29.89 15.13
N SER A 224 -6.84 28.58 15.05
CA SER A 224 -6.80 27.87 13.77
C SER A 224 -8.10 28.02 12.99
N ALA A 225 -9.23 27.92 13.68
CA ALA A 225 -10.56 28.02 13.10
C ALA A 225 -10.90 29.46 12.71
N VAL A 226 -10.52 30.45 13.51
CA VAL A 226 -10.68 31.88 13.17
C VAL A 226 -9.86 32.22 11.92
N ALA A 227 -8.61 31.74 11.85
CA ALA A 227 -7.78 31.93 10.67
C ALA A 227 -8.43 31.31 9.42
N PHE A 228 -8.94 30.08 9.53
CA PHE A 228 -9.57 29.36 8.43
C PHE A 228 -10.89 29.97 7.98
N ALA A 229 -11.75 30.41 8.91
CA ALA A 229 -13.00 31.10 8.57
C ALA A 229 -12.73 32.35 7.72
N SER A 230 -11.69 33.10 8.06
CA SER A 230 -11.25 34.27 7.31
C SER A 230 -10.63 33.89 5.96
N ALA A 231 -9.59 33.04 5.95
CA ALA A 231 -8.77 32.77 4.78
C ALA A 231 -9.48 31.89 3.73
N GLY A 232 -10.40 31.03 4.17
CA GLY A 232 -11.11 30.06 3.36
C GLY A 232 -10.34 28.75 3.15
N SER A 233 -10.93 27.85 2.35
CA SER A 233 -10.38 26.51 2.10
C SER A 233 -9.42 26.49 0.91
N GLY A 234 -8.17 26.11 1.15
CA GLY A 234 -7.15 25.82 0.14
C GLY A 234 -7.19 24.36 -0.33
N LEU A 235 -6.11 23.91 -0.96
CA LEU A 235 -6.02 22.57 -1.57
C LEU A 235 -6.18 21.44 -0.55
N HIS A 236 -5.60 21.58 0.64
CA HIS A 236 -5.67 20.56 1.70
C HIS A 236 -7.11 20.20 2.04
N HIS A 237 -7.94 21.22 2.28
CA HIS A 237 -9.34 21.02 2.65
C HIS A 237 -10.16 20.45 1.49
N LYS A 238 -9.87 20.86 0.24
CA LYS A 238 -10.51 20.27 -0.94
C LYS A 238 -10.21 18.76 -1.05
N ILE A 239 -8.96 18.37 -0.83
CA ILE A 239 -8.57 16.95 -0.80
C ILE A 239 -9.34 16.19 0.26
N CYS A 240 -9.29 16.66 1.50
CA CYS A 240 -9.92 15.96 2.62
C CYS A 240 -11.45 15.89 2.49
N HIS A 241 -12.10 16.92 1.95
CA HIS A 241 -13.55 16.93 1.73
C HIS A 241 -13.97 15.93 0.64
N VAL A 242 -13.24 15.86 -0.47
CA VAL A 242 -13.54 14.89 -1.54
C VAL A 242 -13.31 13.46 -1.05
N LEU A 243 -12.18 13.19 -0.41
CA LEU A 243 -11.88 11.84 0.09
C LEU A 243 -12.88 11.39 1.18
N GLY A 244 -13.19 12.26 2.13
CA GLY A 244 -14.18 11.98 3.17
C GLY A 244 -15.60 11.82 2.63
N GLY A 245 -15.96 12.54 1.56
CA GLY A 245 -17.28 12.43 0.92
C GLY A 245 -17.44 11.18 0.05
N LEU A 246 -16.42 10.84 -0.74
CA LEU A 246 -16.47 9.71 -1.69
C LEU A 246 -16.26 8.35 -1.01
N TYR A 247 -15.42 8.30 0.01
CA TYR A 247 -14.94 7.02 0.58
C TYR A 247 -15.21 6.88 2.09
N ASP A 248 -16.02 7.78 2.68
CA ASP A 248 -16.38 7.78 4.11
C ASP A 248 -15.16 7.72 5.06
N LEU A 249 -14.03 8.30 4.64
CA LEU A 249 -12.82 8.29 5.45
C LEU A 249 -13.02 9.09 6.75
N PRO A 250 -12.43 8.65 7.88
CA PRO A 250 -12.53 9.37 9.14
C PRO A 250 -11.89 10.75 9.00
N HIS A 251 -12.67 11.78 9.34
CA HIS A 251 -12.35 13.18 9.03
C HIS A 251 -10.99 13.64 9.59
N ALA A 252 -10.79 13.56 10.91
CA ALA A 252 -9.56 14.06 11.53
C ALA A 252 -8.29 13.26 11.11
N PRO A 253 -8.31 11.91 11.06
CA PRO A 253 -7.17 11.16 10.52
C PRO A 253 -6.84 11.47 9.06
N THR A 254 -7.85 11.68 8.21
CA THR A 254 -7.62 12.08 6.80
C THR A 254 -6.84 13.39 6.71
N HIS A 255 -7.20 14.39 7.52
CA HIS A 255 -6.45 15.64 7.59
C HIS A 255 -5.01 15.43 8.09
N ALA A 256 -4.81 14.60 9.11
CA ALA A 256 -3.48 14.30 9.65
C ALA A 256 -2.55 13.63 8.63
N VAL A 257 -3.09 12.73 7.78
CA VAL A 257 -2.34 12.04 6.73
C VAL A 257 -2.01 12.97 5.56
N ILE A 258 -2.98 13.75 5.06
CA ILE A 258 -2.81 14.59 3.85
C ILE A 258 -1.91 15.81 4.08
N LEU A 259 -1.97 16.42 5.26
CA LEU A 259 -1.29 17.67 5.61
C LEU A 259 0.18 17.77 5.16
N PRO A 260 1.08 16.82 5.49
CA PRO A 260 2.49 16.90 5.08
C PRO A 260 2.68 16.89 3.56
N HIS A 261 1.80 16.23 2.80
CA HIS A 261 1.97 16.12 1.34
C HIS A 261 1.56 17.41 0.64
N VAL A 262 0.49 18.07 1.11
CA VAL A 262 0.09 19.38 0.60
C VAL A 262 1.11 20.45 0.99
N LEU A 263 1.64 20.40 2.21
CA LEU A 263 2.73 21.28 2.63
C LEU A 263 3.96 21.10 1.71
N ALA A 264 4.35 19.86 1.41
CA ALA A 264 5.48 19.58 0.54
C ALA A 264 5.28 20.07 -0.91
N LEU A 265 4.04 20.03 -1.42
CA LEU A 265 3.68 20.53 -2.74
C LEU A 265 3.72 22.07 -2.80
N ASN A 266 3.12 22.75 -1.82
CA ASN A 266 2.90 24.20 -1.85
C ASN A 266 4.09 25.01 -1.31
N ALA A 267 4.83 24.53 -0.32
CA ALA A 267 5.91 25.30 0.33
C ALA A 267 6.96 25.86 -0.66
N PRO A 268 7.43 25.11 -1.69
CA PRO A 268 8.39 25.64 -2.66
C PRO A 268 7.86 26.82 -3.49
N HIS A 269 6.54 26.96 -3.61
CA HIS A 269 5.86 27.98 -4.39
C HIS A 269 5.34 29.15 -3.53
N ALA A 270 5.47 29.05 -2.21
CA ALA A 270 5.03 30.08 -1.26
C ALA A 270 6.12 30.33 -0.18
N PRO A 271 7.31 30.83 -0.56
CA PRO A 271 8.47 30.89 0.34
C PRO A 271 8.21 31.71 1.61
N ALA A 272 7.51 32.84 1.52
CA ALA A 272 7.18 33.65 2.70
C ALA A 272 6.25 32.93 3.69
N ALA A 273 5.31 32.12 3.19
CA ALA A 273 4.47 31.27 4.04
C ALA A 273 5.29 30.12 4.63
N ALA A 274 6.15 29.48 3.82
CA ALA A 274 7.03 28.41 4.26
C ALA A 274 8.00 28.87 5.37
N ASP A 275 8.59 30.06 5.26
CA ASP A 275 9.47 30.62 6.29
C ASP A 275 8.71 30.90 7.58
N ARG A 276 7.51 31.46 7.49
CA ARG A 276 6.62 31.71 8.63
C ARG A 276 6.23 30.39 9.34
N LEU A 277 5.93 29.35 8.58
CA LEU A 277 5.66 28.01 9.11
C LEU A 277 6.90 27.42 9.79
N ALA A 278 8.07 27.49 9.14
CA ALA A 278 9.33 26.99 9.70
C ALA A 278 9.63 27.65 11.07
N GLN A 279 9.45 28.97 11.16
CA GLN A 279 9.57 29.73 12.41
C GLN A 279 8.55 29.29 13.46
N ALA A 280 7.29 29.10 13.08
CA ALA A 280 6.24 28.65 14.01
C ALA A 280 6.51 27.25 14.58
N PHE A 281 7.09 26.36 13.76
CA PHE A 281 7.52 25.04 14.18
C PHE A 281 8.86 25.02 14.92
N GLY A 282 9.65 26.11 14.87
CA GLY A 282 10.99 26.15 15.44
C GLY A 282 12.00 25.26 14.70
N SER A 283 11.92 25.22 13.37
CA SER A 283 12.71 24.32 12.49
C SER A 283 13.33 25.07 11.32
N THR A 284 14.23 24.44 10.57
CA THR A 284 14.86 25.07 9.39
C THR A 284 13.87 25.19 8.23
N THR A 285 13.02 24.18 8.04
CA THR A 285 11.98 24.18 7.01
C THR A 285 10.64 23.78 7.58
N ALA A 286 9.55 24.33 7.01
CA ALA A 286 8.19 24.00 7.45
C ALA A 286 7.90 22.49 7.45
N LEU A 287 8.40 21.78 6.43
CA LEU A 287 8.16 20.35 6.28
C LEU A 287 8.93 19.52 7.33
N GLU A 288 10.19 19.86 7.59
CA GLU A 288 11.00 19.26 8.67
C GLU A 288 10.27 19.42 10.02
N GLY A 289 9.87 20.64 10.38
CA GLY A 289 9.18 20.91 11.63
C GLY A 289 7.86 20.16 11.78
N LEU A 290 7.04 20.10 10.72
CA LEU A 290 5.81 19.31 10.74
C LEU A 290 6.09 17.80 10.87
N GLN A 291 7.08 17.28 10.15
CA GLN A 291 7.41 15.84 10.21
C GLN A 291 7.96 15.44 11.58
N ASP A 292 8.81 16.28 12.17
CA ASP A 292 9.30 16.11 13.54
C ASP A 292 8.15 16.07 14.54
N LEU A 293 7.23 17.03 14.45
CA LEU A 293 6.04 17.03 15.30
C LEU A 293 5.24 15.73 15.10
N ARG A 294 4.91 15.37 13.85
CA ARG A 294 4.15 14.16 13.52
C ARG A 294 4.78 12.89 14.08
N ARG A 295 6.11 12.76 13.99
CA ARG A 295 6.87 11.65 14.59
C ARG A 295 6.72 11.64 16.11
N ARG A 296 6.91 12.78 16.78
CA ARG A 296 6.86 12.90 18.24
C ARG A 296 5.47 12.58 18.82
N ILE A 297 4.41 12.86 18.06
CA ILE A 297 3.03 12.68 18.54
C ILE A 297 2.35 11.41 18.03
N GLY A 298 3.07 10.53 17.31
CA GLY A 298 2.49 9.29 16.78
C GLY A 298 1.35 9.53 15.78
N ALA A 299 1.51 10.51 14.88
CA ALA A 299 0.46 10.90 13.95
C ALA A 299 0.09 9.77 12.94
N PRO A 300 -1.18 9.67 12.51
CA PRO A 300 -1.56 8.85 11.36
C PRO A 300 -0.72 9.15 10.12
N THR A 301 -0.31 8.09 9.40
CA THR A 301 0.62 8.22 8.27
C THR A 301 0.08 7.77 6.93
N ALA A 302 -0.88 6.84 6.87
CA ALA A 302 -1.33 6.23 5.62
C ALA A 302 -2.86 6.22 5.49
N LEU A 303 -3.40 6.50 4.29
CA LEU A 303 -4.85 6.43 4.04
C LEU A 303 -5.37 4.98 3.96
N ARG A 304 -4.50 4.01 3.59
CA ARG A 304 -4.87 2.59 3.54
C ARG A 304 -5.32 2.05 4.89
N ASP A 305 -4.78 2.60 5.98
CA ASP A 305 -5.12 2.22 7.35
C ASP A 305 -6.57 2.63 7.71
N PHE A 306 -7.20 3.47 6.88
CA PHE A 306 -8.56 3.95 7.05
C PHE A 306 -9.51 3.49 5.93
N GLY A 307 -9.12 2.49 5.14
CA GLY A 307 -10.01 1.81 4.19
C GLY A 307 -9.98 2.32 2.75
N LEU A 308 -9.10 3.27 2.40
CA LEU A 308 -8.89 3.67 1.00
C LEU A 308 -8.07 2.59 0.27
N THR A 309 -8.58 2.08 -0.85
CA THR A 309 -7.84 1.12 -1.69
C THR A 309 -7.03 1.83 -2.78
N GLU A 310 -6.00 1.18 -3.31
CA GLU A 310 -5.12 1.80 -4.31
C GLU A 310 -5.87 2.09 -5.63
N GLU A 311 -6.80 1.22 -5.99
CA GLU A 311 -7.59 1.27 -7.22
C GLU A 311 -8.55 2.47 -7.22
N GLN A 312 -8.86 3.04 -6.06
CA GLN A 312 -9.72 4.21 -5.91
C GLN A 312 -8.99 5.53 -6.21
N ILE A 313 -7.64 5.55 -6.21
CA ILE A 313 -6.85 6.77 -6.38
C ILE A 313 -7.14 7.49 -7.70
N PRO A 314 -7.21 6.83 -8.88
CA PRO A 314 -7.50 7.52 -10.14
C PRO A 314 -8.83 8.27 -10.14
N ALA A 315 -9.89 7.67 -9.58
CA ALA A 315 -11.20 8.31 -9.46
C ALA A 315 -11.18 9.51 -8.50
N ALA A 316 -10.41 9.41 -7.40
CA ALA A 316 -10.19 10.53 -6.50
C ALA A 316 -9.47 11.70 -7.20
N VAL A 317 -8.45 11.43 -8.01
CA VAL A 317 -7.73 12.44 -8.80
C VAL A 317 -8.66 13.18 -9.76
N GLU A 318 -9.55 12.46 -10.44
CA GLU A 318 -10.54 13.05 -11.36
C GLU A 318 -11.47 14.01 -10.62
N ALA A 319 -12.07 13.55 -9.51
CA ALA A 319 -12.96 14.38 -8.69
C ALA A 319 -12.24 15.62 -8.11
N LEU A 320 -10.98 15.48 -7.71
CA LEU A 320 -10.17 16.58 -7.16
C LEU A 320 -9.82 17.63 -8.20
N SER A 321 -9.55 17.21 -9.44
CA SER A 321 -9.15 18.10 -10.53
C SER A 321 -10.19 19.19 -10.81
N ALA A 322 -11.48 18.92 -10.52
CA ALA A 322 -12.58 19.86 -10.69
C ALA A 322 -12.70 20.94 -9.57
N VAL A 323 -12.04 20.74 -8.42
CA VAL A 323 -12.25 21.57 -7.21
C VAL A 323 -10.98 22.26 -6.69
N VAL A 324 -9.85 22.12 -7.38
CA VAL A 324 -8.59 22.80 -7.03
C VAL A 324 -8.80 24.33 -7.07
N PRO A 325 -8.44 25.06 -6.00
CA PRO A 325 -8.52 26.52 -6.02
C PRO A 325 -7.57 27.10 -7.07
N PRO A 326 -8.03 28.00 -7.96
CA PRO A 326 -7.15 28.65 -8.95
C PRO A 326 -6.00 29.45 -8.31
N SER A 327 -6.15 29.85 -7.05
CA SER A 327 -5.15 30.58 -6.28
C SER A 327 -4.11 29.69 -5.59
N ASN A 328 -4.17 28.36 -5.74
CA ASN A 328 -3.21 27.47 -5.08
C ASN A 328 -1.77 27.81 -5.55
N PRO A 329 -0.77 27.93 -4.64
CA PRO A 329 0.57 28.36 -5.01
C PRO A 329 1.27 27.46 -6.04
N ALA A 330 1.19 26.15 -5.86
CA ALA A 330 1.75 25.18 -6.78
C ALA A 330 0.75 24.90 -7.92
N PRO A 331 1.20 24.79 -9.18
CA PRO A 331 0.39 24.22 -10.24
C PRO A 331 0.01 22.78 -9.89
N VAL A 332 -1.29 22.49 -9.84
CA VAL A 332 -1.81 21.16 -9.50
C VAL A 332 -2.23 20.45 -10.77
N THR A 333 -1.45 19.45 -11.19
CA THR A 333 -1.78 18.58 -12.33
C THR A 333 -2.37 17.25 -11.83
N PRO A 334 -3.13 16.52 -12.68
CA PRO A 334 -3.60 15.18 -12.33
C PRO A 334 -2.45 14.23 -11.92
N ALA A 335 -1.29 14.32 -12.60
CA ALA A 335 -0.11 13.53 -12.24
C ALA A 335 0.45 13.89 -10.85
N ALA A 336 0.48 15.19 -10.49
CA ALA A 336 0.92 15.61 -9.17
C ALA A 336 -0.06 15.16 -8.07
N LEU A 337 -1.37 15.19 -8.34
CA LEU A 337 -2.38 14.66 -7.42
C LEU A 337 -2.27 13.14 -7.28
N GLN A 338 -2.04 12.41 -8.37
CA GLN A 338 -1.81 10.97 -8.36
C GLN A 338 -0.63 10.61 -7.47
N GLU A 339 0.52 11.28 -7.64
CA GLU A 339 1.70 11.06 -6.82
C GLU A 339 1.44 11.43 -5.35
N LEU A 340 0.79 12.56 -5.09
CA LEU A 340 0.43 13.00 -3.74
C LEU A 340 -0.44 11.96 -3.02
N LEU A 341 -1.51 11.51 -3.68
CA LEU A 341 -2.45 10.55 -3.12
C LEU A 341 -1.83 9.16 -2.97
N HIS A 342 -1.02 8.69 -3.92
CA HIS A 342 -0.33 7.41 -3.79
C HIS A 342 0.66 7.41 -2.62
N ASN A 343 1.42 8.50 -2.44
CA ASN A 343 2.30 8.65 -1.27
C ASN A 343 1.51 8.71 0.05
N ALA A 344 0.40 9.44 0.08
CA ALA A 344 -0.48 9.51 1.25
C ALA A 344 -1.17 8.17 1.55
N TRP A 345 -1.51 7.39 0.53
CA TRP A 345 -2.13 6.08 0.66
C TRP A 345 -1.16 5.05 1.24
N SER A 346 0.06 5.01 0.73
CA SER A 346 1.10 4.06 1.13
C SER A 346 1.82 4.42 2.43
N GLY A 347 1.66 5.66 2.93
CA GLY A 347 2.37 6.17 4.09
C GLY A 347 3.81 6.62 3.80
N HIS A 348 4.18 6.76 2.52
CA HIS A 348 5.47 7.31 2.14
C HIS A 348 5.54 8.77 2.56
N GLN A 349 6.39 9.06 3.55
CA GLN A 349 6.60 10.44 3.97
C GLN A 349 7.06 11.27 2.76
N PRO A 350 6.51 12.47 2.54
CA PRO A 350 7.05 13.39 1.56
C PRO A 350 8.46 13.76 2.00
N ALA A 351 9.42 13.01 1.48
CA ALA A 351 10.78 12.98 2.00
C ALA A 351 11.42 14.36 1.82
N GLU A 352 12.02 14.81 2.91
CA GLU A 352 12.99 15.88 2.95
C GLU A 352 13.95 15.79 1.77
N THR A 353 14.10 16.95 1.14
CA THR A 353 15.04 17.36 0.11
C THR A 353 14.72 16.96 -1.34
N SER A 354 14.08 17.91 -2.03
CA SER A 354 14.32 18.15 -3.46
C SER A 354 15.82 18.09 -3.81
N ARG A 355 16.72 18.50 -2.89
CA ARG A 355 18.17 18.40 -3.03
C ARG A 355 18.73 16.97 -3.00
N GLN A 356 18.33 16.08 -2.08
CA GLN A 356 18.80 14.68 -2.10
C GLN A 356 18.21 13.95 -3.29
N ARG A 357 16.91 14.14 -3.59
CA ARG A 357 16.32 13.56 -4.81
C ARG A 357 17.03 14.05 -6.09
N HIS A 358 17.43 15.32 -6.13
CA HIS A 358 18.23 15.84 -7.24
C HIS A 358 19.64 15.23 -7.26
N ARG A 359 20.32 15.11 -6.12
CA ARG A 359 21.64 14.45 -6.02
C ARG A 359 21.60 12.99 -6.47
N GLU A 360 20.59 12.24 -6.02
CA GLU A 360 20.34 10.86 -6.41
C GLU A 360 20.07 10.76 -7.92
N ALA A 361 19.14 11.56 -8.45
CA ALA A 361 18.82 11.56 -9.87
C ALA A 361 20.02 11.98 -10.74
N ASP A 362 20.82 12.93 -10.28
CA ASP A 362 22.03 13.38 -10.96
C ASP A 362 23.12 12.31 -10.98
N LEU A 363 23.28 11.55 -9.90
CA LEU A 363 24.14 10.36 -9.89
C LEU A 363 23.68 9.34 -10.94
N VAL A 364 22.40 8.98 -10.97
CA VAL A 364 21.86 8.02 -11.95
C VAL A 364 22.13 8.48 -13.38
N ARG A 365 21.86 9.75 -13.70
CA ARG A 365 22.12 10.30 -15.04
C ARG A 365 23.59 10.18 -15.44
N ARG A 366 24.52 10.53 -14.54
CA ARG A 366 25.96 10.46 -14.81
C ARG A 366 26.43 9.03 -15.03
N VAL A 367 25.97 8.07 -14.23
CA VAL A 367 26.36 6.66 -14.39
C VAL A 367 25.79 6.08 -15.69
N VAL A 368 24.52 6.35 -16.02
CA VAL A 368 23.94 5.89 -17.30
C VAL A 368 24.71 6.47 -18.50
N ALA A 369 25.01 7.78 -18.47
CA ALA A 369 25.75 8.44 -19.54
C ALA A 369 27.19 7.90 -19.70
N SER A 370 27.77 7.30 -18.65
CA SER A 370 29.11 6.70 -18.74
C SER A 370 29.19 5.53 -19.73
N PHE A 371 28.06 4.91 -20.08
CA PHE A 371 27.97 3.85 -21.08
C PHE A 371 27.69 4.33 -22.51
N ASP A 372 27.62 5.66 -22.76
CA ASP A 372 27.18 6.19 -24.06
C ASP A 372 28.11 5.86 -25.23
N GLN A 373 29.40 5.66 -24.96
CA GLN A 373 30.43 5.35 -25.94
C GLN A 373 30.68 3.84 -26.11
N THR A 374 29.83 2.98 -25.54
CA THR A 374 29.90 1.53 -25.74
C THR A 374 29.71 1.20 -27.23
N PRO A 375 30.70 0.55 -27.91
CA PRO A 375 30.64 0.32 -29.36
C PRO A 375 29.50 -0.60 -29.80
N ASP A 376 29.21 -1.64 -29.04
CA ASP A 376 28.10 -2.56 -29.29
C ASP A 376 26.77 -1.93 -28.83
N PRO A 377 25.82 -1.65 -29.75
CA PRO A 377 24.53 -1.07 -29.39
C PRO A 377 23.72 -1.92 -28.42
N ARG A 378 23.79 -3.26 -28.50
CA ARG A 378 23.02 -4.13 -27.62
C ARG A 378 23.63 -4.15 -26.22
N LEU A 379 24.96 -4.28 -26.12
CA LEU A 379 25.65 -4.16 -24.83
C LEU A 379 25.39 -2.81 -24.17
N LYS A 380 25.39 -1.72 -24.96
CA LYS A 380 25.05 -0.38 -24.48
C LYS A 380 23.66 -0.36 -23.83
N GLU A 381 22.66 -0.86 -24.55
CA GLU A 381 21.28 -0.92 -24.07
C GLU A 381 21.18 -1.73 -22.77
N LEU A 382 21.75 -2.94 -22.75
CA LEU A 382 21.73 -3.83 -21.58
C LEU A 382 22.36 -3.17 -20.35
N MET A 383 23.55 -2.59 -20.48
CA MET A 383 24.25 -1.96 -19.35
C MET A 383 23.50 -0.72 -18.85
N GLN A 384 22.93 0.09 -19.75
CA GLN A 384 22.12 1.24 -19.33
C GLN A 384 20.86 0.81 -18.57
N GLN A 385 20.20 -0.28 -18.97
CA GLN A 385 19.04 -0.80 -18.24
C GLN A 385 19.42 -1.39 -16.87
N VAL A 386 20.50 -2.17 -16.79
CA VAL A 386 21.01 -2.70 -15.51
C VAL A 386 21.22 -1.56 -14.51
N VAL A 387 21.94 -0.51 -14.90
CA VAL A 387 22.17 0.66 -14.05
C VAL A 387 20.85 1.29 -13.58
N ARG A 388 19.91 1.51 -14.51
CA ARG A 388 18.62 2.14 -14.17
C ARG A 388 17.84 1.33 -13.13
N HIS A 389 17.72 0.02 -13.36
CA HIS A 389 16.95 -0.86 -12.47
C HIS A 389 17.64 -1.07 -11.12
N THR A 390 18.96 -1.25 -11.08
CA THR A 390 19.70 -1.34 -9.82
C THR A 390 19.54 -0.06 -9.00
N HIS A 391 19.75 1.12 -9.59
CA HIS A 391 19.57 2.38 -8.86
C HIS A 391 18.11 2.61 -8.43
N ALA A 392 17.12 2.18 -9.24
CA ALA A 392 15.72 2.27 -8.87
C ALA A 392 15.42 1.41 -7.63
N PHE A 393 15.91 0.16 -7.58
CA PHE A 393 15.78 -0.72 -6.43
C PHE A 393 16.38 -0.09 -5.16
N LEU A 394 17.63 0.37 -5.23
CA LEU A 394 18.32 1.00 -4.08
C LEU A 394 17.53 2.18 -3.50
N ARG A 395 16.93 3.00 -4.37
CA ARG A 395 16.15 4.18 -3.97
C ARG A 395 14.78 3.80 -3.42
N ALA A 396 14.15 2.76 -3.97
CA ALA A 396 12.84 2.28 -3.53
C ALA A 396 12.90 1.73 -2.10
N VAL A 397 13.91 0.91 -1.79
CA VAL A 397 14.06 0.30 -0.47
C VAL A 397 14.84 1.16 0.53
N ARG A 398 15.40 2.29 0.08
CA ARG A 398 16.29 3.16 0.87
C ARG A 398 17.44 2.36 1.50
N LEU A 399 18.12 1.57 0.66
CA LEU A 399 19.15 0.63 1.10
C LEU A 399 20.20 1.32 1.97
N THR A 400 20.42 0.78 3.16
CA THR A 400 21.45 1.27 4.08
C THR A 400 22.84 0.73 3.70
N GLU A 401 23.89 1.38 4.18
CA GLU A 401 25.28 0.90 3.96
C GLU A 401 25.51 -0.49 4.56
N ALA A 402 24.88 -0.79 5.70
CA ALA A 402 24.98 -2.10 6.34
C ALA A 402 24.30 -3.21 5.54
N GLU A 403 23.12 -2.93 4.96
CA GLU A 403 22.43 -3.87 4.07
C GLU A 403 23.17 -4.05 2.75
N TRP A 404 23.72 -2.96 2.20
CA TRP A 404 24.59 -3.01 1.02
C TRP A 404 25.79 -3.93 1.25
N GLN A 405 26.50 -3.77 2.38
CA GLN A 405 27.64 -4.62 2.70
C GLN A 405 27.24 -6.10 2.80
N LYS A 406 26.12 -6.42 3.46
CA LYS A 406 25.59 -7.80 3.52
C LYS A 406 25.29 -8.38 2.13
N GLY A 407 24.73 -7.56 1.23
CA GLY A 407 24.47 -7.97 -0.14
C GLY A 407 25.75 -8.28 -0.92
N ILE A 408 26.80 -7.47 -0.74
CA ILE A 408 28.11 -7.71 -1.33
C ILE A 408 28.74 -8.99 -0.76
N ASP A 409 28.68 -9.20 0.55
CA ASP A 409 29.22 -10.40 1.20
C ASP A 409 28.50 -11.67 0.68
N PHE A 410 27.18 -11.61 0.51
CA PHE A 410 26.38 -12.69 -0.09
C PHE A 410 26.82 -13.01 -1.53
N LEU A 411 26.90 -12.01 -2.41
CA LEU A 411 27.33 -12.22 -3.81
C LEU A 411 28.78 -12.72 -3.89
N THR A 412 29.63 -12.29 -2.96
CA THR A 412 31.02 -12.78 -2.85
C THR A 412 31.05 -14.25 -2.46
N ALA A 413 30.22 -14.66 -1.49
CA ALA A 413 30.09 -16.07 -1.11
C ALA A 413 29.59 -16.95 -2.27
N VAL A 414 28.62 -16.44 -3.06
CA VAL A 414 28.13 -17.11 -4.28
C VAL A 414 29.27 -17.31 -5.28
N GLY A 415 30.13 -16.31 -5.45
CA GLY A 415 31.32 -16.42 -6.29
C GLY A 415 32.35 -17.43 -5.78
N HIS A 416 32.64 -17.46 -4.48
CA HIS A 416 33.66 -18.35 -3.92
C HIS A 416 33.30 -19.84 -3.96
N ILE A 417 32.02 -20.18 -3.90
CA ILE A 417 31.57 -21.58 -3.97
C ILE A 417 31.35 -22.05 -5.42
N THR A 418 31.40 -21.13 -6.40
CA THR A 418 31.28 -21.46 -7.82
C THR A 418 32.60 -22.02 -8.36
N ASP A 419 32.54 -23.16 -9.04
CA ASP A 419 33.67 -23.82 -9.69
C ASP A 419 33.25 -24.46 -11.04
N ASP A 420 34.14 -25.27 -11.64
CA ASP A 420 33.89 -25.92 -12.94
C ASP A 420 32.74 -26.94 -12.93
N ARG A 421 32.30 -27.38 -11.73
CA ARG A 421 31.22 -28.36 -11.53
C ARG A 421 29.98 -27.73 -10.90
N ARG A 422 30.13 -26.66 -10.11
CA ARG A 422 29.05 -25.97 -9.39
C ARG A 422 28.93 -24.52 -9.86
N GLN A 423 27.79 -24.17 -10.43
CA GLN A 423 27.47 -22.80 -10.84
C GLN A 423 26.42 -22.16 -9.90
N GLU A 424 26.86 -21.65 -8.75
CA GLU A 424 25.97 -21.07 -7.73
C GLU A 424 25.26 -19.80 -8.25
N PHE A 425 25.86 -19.07 -9.19
CA PHE A 425 25.18 -17.94 -9.84
C PHE A 425 23.98 -18.37 -10.70
N ILE A 426 24.04 -19.55 -11.35
CA ILE A 426 22.90 -20.10 -12.08
C ILE A 426 21.82 -20.51 -11.08
N LEU A 427 22.20 -21.16 -9.98
CA LEU A 427 21.27 -21.51 -8.91
C LEU A 427 20.59 -20.26 -8.28
N LEU A 428 21.33 -19.17 -8.09
CA LEU A 428 20.78 -17.89 -7.67
C LEU A 428 19.79 -17.33 -8.71
N SER A 429 20.12 -17.42 -10.00
CA SER A 429 19.23 -17.03 -11.10
C SER A 429 17.93 -17.84 -11.11
N ASP A 430 18.04 -19.17 -10.94
CA ASP A 430 16.91 -20.10 -10.89
C ASP A 430 15.97 -19.79 -9.73
N THR A 431 16.53 -19.64 -8.54
CA THR A 431 15.75 -19.35 -7.32
C THR A 431 15.16 -17.95 -7.27
N LEU A 432 15.69 -16.99 -8.04
CA LEU A 432 15.08 -15.68 -8.25
C LEU A 432 14.10 -15.65 -9.43
N GLY A 433 13.95 -16.75 -10.18
CA GLY A 433 13.07 -16.86 -11.34
C GLY A 433 13.61 -16.21 -12.62
N VAL A 434 14.85 -15.73 -12.62
CA VAL A 434 15.48 -15.04 -13.75
C VAL A 434 15.70 -15.99 -14.93
N SER A 435 16.10 -17.23 -14.66
CA SER A 435 16.30 -18.26 -15.69
C SER A 435 14.98 -18.60 -16.39
N MET A 436 13.91 -18.84 -15.61
CA MET A 436 12.58 -19.11 -16.16
C MET A 436 12.04 -17.92 -16.94
N GLN A 437 12.22 -16.70 -16.46
CA GLN A 437 11.81 -15.51 -17.20
C GLN A 437 12.57 -15.37 -18.52
N THR A 438 13.87 -15.71 -18.54
CA THR A 438 14.69 -15.73 -19.77
C THR A 438 14.13 -16.73 -20.76
N ILE A 439 13.73 -17.92 -20.32
CA ILE A 439 13.12 -18.95 -21.17
C ILE A 439 11.78 -18.47 -21.71
N THR A 440 10.91 -17.92 -20.86
CA THR A 440 9.61 -17.38 -21.29
C THR A 440 9.75 -16.28 -22.35
N ILE A 441 10.80 -15.46 -22.30
CA ILE A 441 11.03 -14.42 -23.32
C ILE A 441 11.55 -15.02 -24.64
N ASN A 442 12.40 -16.04 -24.59
CA ASN A 442 13.06 -16.60 -25.78
C ASN A 442 12.28 -17.76 -26.43
N HIS A 443 11.35 -18.38 -25.70
CA HIS A 443 10.46 -19.43 -26.20
C HIS A 443 9.03 -18.89 -26.28
N GLU A 444 8.81 -17.97 -27.21
CA GLU A 444 7.48 -17.40 -27.46
C GLU A 444 6.44 -18.50 -27.69
N ALA A 445 5.29 -18.33 -27.05
CA ALA A 445 4.15 -19.23 -27.20
C ALA A 445 3.72 -19.30 -28.67
N TYR A 446 3.54 -20.51 -29.18
CA TYR A 446 3.16 -20.74 -30.57
C TYR A 446 2.07 -21.81 -30.63
N GLU A 447 0.85 -21.40 -30.97
CA GLU A 447 -0.33 -22.28 -31.08
C GLU A 447 -0.46 -23.23 -29.86
N ASN A 448 -0.45 -24.54 -30.10
CA ASN A 448 -0.52 -25.60 -29.10
C ASN A 448 0.85 -26.24 -28.82
N ALA A 449 1.96 -25.59 -29.16
CA ALA A 449 3.30 -26.09 -28.88
C ALA A 449 3.53 -26.30 -27.38
N THR A 450 4.23 -27.37 -27.03
CA THR A 450 4.55 -27.70 -25.64
C THR A 450 5.45 -26.63 -25.04
N GLU A 451 5.16 -26.24 -23.79
CA GLU A 451 5.88 -25.17 -23.11
C GLU A 451 7.32 -25.59 -22.78
N ALA A 452 8.24 -24.64 -22.93
CA ALA A 452 9.64 -24.81 -22.53
C ALA A 452 9.84 -24.49 -21.03
N THR A 453 10.86 -25.10 -20.44
CA THR A 453 11.23 -24.92 -19.02
C THR A 453 12.75 -24.92 -18.84
N VAL A 454 13.24 -24.70 -17.61
CA VAL A 454 14.67 -24.67 -17.29
C VAL A 454 15.38 -25.93 -17.76
N PHE A 455 16.54 -25.74 -18.40
CA PHE A 455 17.40 -26.82 -18.86
C PHE A 455 17.90 -27.70 -17.71
N GLY A 456 18.17 -27.10 -16.56
CA GLY A 456 18.77 -27.78 -15.41
C GLY A 456 20.27 -28.06 -15.61
N PRO A 457 21.04 -28.18 -14.54
CA PRO A 457 22.50 -28.29 -14.62
C PRO A 457 23.02 -29.70 -14.91
N PHE A 458 22.15 -30.71 -14.97
CA PHE A 458 22.53 -32.13 -14.94
C PHE A 458 22.44 -32.85 -16.30
N PHE A 459 22.13 -32.13 -17.37
CA PHE A 459 22.23 -32.69 -18.72
C PHE A 459 23.70 -32.96 -19.08
N VAL A 460 23.95 -34.08 -19.75
CA VAL A 460 25.27 -34.44 -20.30
C VAL A 460 25.05 -34.94 -21.72
N GLU A 461 25.90 -34.51 -22.63
CA GLU A 461 25.94 -35.00 -24.00
C GLU A 461 26.30 -36.50 -24.03
N ASP A 462 26.06 -37.16 -25.17
CA ASP A 462 26.38 -38.59 -25.39
C ASP A 462 25.65 -39.58 -24.45
N SER A 463 24.40 -39.28 -24.09
CA SER A 463 23.54 -40.24 -23.37
C SER A 463 23.43 -41.58 -24.12
N PRO A 464 23.26 -42.72 -23.42
CA PRO A 464 23.13 -44.02 -24.08
C PRO A 464 21.93 -44.07 -25.02
N ARG A 465 22.08 -44.63 -26.23
CA ARG A 465 20.95 -44.89 -27.11
C ARG A 465 20.17 -46.11 -26.64
N ILE A 466 18.84 -45.99 -26.52
CA ILE A 466 17.95 -47.13 -26.31
C ILE A 466 16.98 -47.33 -27.49
N PRO A 467 16.47 -48.55 -27.72
CA PRO A 467 15.35 -48.78 -28.63
C PRO A 467 14.03 -48.32 -27.99
N LEU A 468 12.96 -48.24 -28.79
CA LEU A 468 11.59 -48.11 -28.28
C LEU A 468 11.27 -49.27 -27.34
N GLY A 469 10.69 -48.97 -26.17
CA GLY A 469 10.47 -49.90 -25.06
C GLY A 469 11.73 -50.23 -24.25
N GLY A 470 12.87 -49.61 -24.55
CA GLY A 470 14.11 -49.75 -23.80
C GLY A 470 14.01 -49.21 -22.36
N ASN A 471 15.07 -49.34 -21.57
CA ASN A 471 15.08 -48.93 -20.17
C ASN A 471 16.17 -47.87 -19.94
N ILE A 472 15.78 -46.68 -19.47
CA ILE A 472 16.69 -45.58 -19.12
C ILE A 472 17.14 -45.64 -17.67
N ALA A 473 16.40 -46.34 -16.80
CA ALA A 473 16.70 -46.40 -15.36
C ALA A 473 18.06 -47.08 -15.11
N ALA A 474 18.40 -48.11 -15.90
CA ALA A 474 19.51 -49.01 -15.62
C ALA A 474 19.42 -49.54 -14.18
N ASP A 475 20.38 -49.18 -13.31
CA ASP A 475 20.43 -49.55 -11.89
C ASP A 475 19.96 -48.41 -10.94
N ALA A 476 19.32 -47.35 -11.47
CA ALA A 476 18.77 -46.28 -10.64
C ALA A 476 17.70 -46.83 -9.68
N PRO A 477 17.79 -46.54 -8.37
CA PRO A 477 16.76 -46.94 -7.43
C PRO A 477 15.46 -46.22 -7.76
N GLY A 478 14.36 -46.98 -7.80
CA GLY A 478 13.03 -46.40 -7.75
C GLY A 478 11.92 -47.31 -8.21
N GLN A 479 10.69 -46.81 -8.13
CA GLN A 479 9.53 -47.49 -8.67
C GLN A 479 9.59 -47.50 -10.20
N PRO A 480 9.46 -48.64 -10.90
CA PRO A 480 9.45 -48.65 -12.37
C PRO A 480 8.30 -47.82 -12.93
N CYS A 481 8.61 -47.02 -13.96
CA CYS A 481 7.63 -46.20 -14.66
C CYS A 481 7.68 -46.48 -16.17
N TRP A 482 6.56 -46.86 -16.76
CA TRP A 482 6.39 -46.87 -18.21
C TRP A 482 6.04 -45.46 -18.69
N VAL A 483 6.82 -44.96 -19.63
CA VAL A 483 6.63 -43.63 -20.24
C VAL A 483 6.33 -43.83 -21.71
N ALA A 484 5.20 -43.30 -22.17
CA ALA A 484 4.82 -43.35 -23.57
C ALA A 484 4.25 -41.99 -24.04
N GLY A 485 4.35 -41.73 -25.34
CA GLY A 485 3.84 -40.49 -25.89
C GLY A 485 4.02 -40.35 -27.39
N THR A 486 3.70 -39.16 -27.89
CA THR A 486 3.88 -38.80 -29.31
C THR A 486 4.62 -37.49 -29.47
N VAL A 487 5.37 -37.33 -30.56
CA VAL A 487 5.96 -36.07 -31.01
C VAL A 487 5.24 -35.62 -32.28
N ARG A 488 4.65 -34.43 -32.24
CA ARG A 488 3.88 -33.83 -33.35
C ARG A 488 4.33 -32.41 -33.62
N ASP A 489 4.05 -31.91 -34.82
CA ASP A 489 4.11 -30.48 -35.12
C ASP A 489 2.80 -29.78 -34.70
N THR A 490 2.75 -28.45 -34.81
CA THR A 490 1.55 -27.68 -34.44
C THR A 490 0.37 -27.88 -35.39
N ASN A 491 0.59 -28.48 -36.57
CA ASN A 491 -0.47 -28.92 -37.48
C ASN A 491 -1.04 -30.31 -37.12
N GLY A 492 -0.52 -30.94 -36.05
CA GLY A 492 -0.89 -32.28 -35.60
C GLY A 492 -0.25 -33.42 -36.39
N GLN A 493 0.68 -33.13 -37.31
CA GLN A 493 1.40 -34.14 -38.08
C GLN A 493 2.43 -34.85 -37.20
N PRO A 494 2.57 -36.19 -37.32
CA PRO A 494 3.62 -36.91 -36.61
C PRO A 494 5.00 -36.45 -37.06
N VAL A 495 5.93 -36.32 -36.11
CA VAL A 495 7.32 -35.96 -36.38
C VAL A 495 8.19 -37.21 -36.24
N PRO A 496 8.51 -37.92 -37.34
CA PRO A 496 9.31 -39.13 -37.28
C PRO A 496 10.79 -38.80 -37.10
N ASN A 497 11.52 -39.71 -36.46
CA ASN A 497 12.95 -39.57 -36.17
C ASN A 497 13.32 -38.33 -35.34
N ALA A 498 12.38 -37.76 -34.57
CA ALA A 498 12.70 -36.75 -33.57
C ALA A 498 13.61 -37.39 -32.52
N ARG A 499 14.76 -36.77 -32.26
CA ARG A 499 15.66 -37.22 -31.19
C ARG A 499 15.11 -36.72 -29.86
N ILE A 500 14.86 -37.65 -28.96
CA ILE A 500 14.34 -37.43 -27.61
C ILE A 500 15.43 -37.80 -26.63
N GLU A 501 15.93 -36.82 -25.88
CA GLU A 501 16.83 -36.98 -24.74
C GLU A 501 16.00 -36.95 -23.47
N VAL A 502 16.24 -37.89 -22.56
CA VAL A 502 15.52 -37.99 -21.29
C VAL A 502 16.53 -38.16 -20.16
N TRP A 503 16.33 -37.42 -19.07
CA TRP A 503 17.09 -37.58 -17.83
C TRP A 503 16.24 -37.22 -16.61
N GLN A 504 16.58 -37.75 -15.44
CA GLN A 504 15.85 -37.51 -14.19
C GLN A 504 16.72 -37.83 -12.97
N ALA A 505 16.24 -37.42 -11.79
CA ALA A 505 16.73 -37.92 -10.52
C ALA A 505 16.17 -39.33 -10.24
N ASP A 506 16.90 -40.09 -9.42
CA ASP A 506 16.45 -41.36 -8.85
C ASP A 506 15.69 -41.17 -7.52
N ASP A 507 15.25 -42.26 -6.87
CA ASP A 507 14.51 -42.22 -5.59
C ASP A 507 15.35 -41.68 -4.40
N ASP A 508 16.67 -41.62 -4.53
CA ASP A 508 17.54 -40.97 -3.55
C ASP A 508 17.61 -39.45 -3.77
N GLY A 509 16.94 -38.93 -4.82
CA GLY A 509 16.89 -37.53 -5.18
C GLY A 509 18.16 -37.04 -5.86
N LEU A 510 18.92 -37.93 -6.50
CA LEU A 510 20.20 -37.61 -7.14
C LEU A 510 20.16 -37.95 -8.64
N TYR A 511 20.80 -37.09 -9.44
CA TYR A 511 21.17 -37.43 -10.82
C TYR A 511 22.46 -38.25 -10.81
N ASP A 512 22.64 -39.11 -11.81
CA ASP A 512 23.83 -39.96 -11.95
C ASP A 512 25.17 -39.20 -11.85
N VAL A 513 25.25 -37.98 -12.39
CA VAL A 513 26.43 -37.08 -12.32
C VAL A 513 26.78 -36.59 -10.92
N GLN A 514 25.88 -36.76 -9.96
CA GLN A 514 26.11 -36.40 -8.56
C GLN A 514 26.73 -37.55 -7.76
N TYR A 515 26.81 -38.75 -8.34
CA TYR A 515 27.52 -39.88 -7.75
C TYR A 515 28.98 -39.90 -8.20
N ASP A 516 29.89 -40.23 -7.28
CA ASP A 516 31.34 -40.27 -7.52
C ASP A 516 31.82 -41.61 -8.12
N ASP A 517 30.92 -42.54 -8.46
CA ASP A 517 31.26 -43.89 -8.93
C ASP A 517 31.26 -44.04 -10.46
N GLY A 518 30.96 -42.96 -11.19
CA GLY A 518 30.98 -42.93 -12.65
C GLY A 518 29.86 -43.73 -13.31
N ARG A 519 28.78 -44.05 -12.57
CA ARG A 519 27.59 -44.70 -13.13
C ARG A 519 26.94 -43.85 -14.22
N THR A 520 26.23 -44.50 -15.13
CA THR A 520 25.32 -43.85 -16.08
C THR A 520 23.96 -44.49 -15.89
N ALA A 521 23.02 -43.74 -15.34
CA ALA A 521 21.71 -44.25 -14.94
C ALA A 521 20.67 -43.13 -15.06
N ALA A 522 19.39 -43.52 -15.19
CA ALA A 522 18.26 -42.60 -15.33
C ALA A 522 18.42 -41.56 -16.46
N ARG A 523 19.15 -41.91 -17.53
CA ARG A 523 19.33 -41.08 -18.73
C ARG A 523 19.48 -41.92 -20.00
N ALA A 524 18.95 -41.42 -21.11
CA ALA A 524 19.16 -42.01 -22.43
C ALA A 524 18.67 -41.07 -23.54
N HIS A 525 18.91 -41.48 -24.79
CA HIS A 525 18.17 -40.96 -25.92
C HIS A 525 17.55 -42.06 -26.79
N LEU A 526 16.47 -41.69 -27.46
CA LEU A 526 15.73 -42.49 -28.41
C LEU A 526 15.21 -41.64 -29.57
N PHE A 527 14.58 -42.28 -30.54
CA PHE A 527 13.99 -41.63 -31.70
C PHE A 527 12.53 -42.02 -31.83
N SER A 528 11.67 -41.06 -32.16
CA SER A 528 10.27 -41.34 -32.50
C SER A 528 10.15 -42.19 -33.77
N ASP A 529 9.11 -43.03 -33.85
CA ASP A 529 8.84 -43.86 -35.02
C ASP A 529 8.14 -43.09 -36.17
N ALA A 530 7.63 -43.82 -37.18
CA ALA A 530 6.98 -43.23 -38.35
C ALA A 530 5.69 -42.47 -38.00
N GLU A 531 5.02 -42.87 -36.92
CA GLU A 531 3.80 -42.29 -36.37
C GLU A 531 4.08 -41.24 -35.30
N GLY A 532 5.37 -40.95 -35.06
CA GLY A 532 5.83 -40.00 -34.05
C GLY A 532 5.75 -40.55 -32.63
N GLU A 533 5.51 -41.84 -32.44
CA GLU A 533 5.36 -42.45 -31.12
C GLU A 533 6.72 -42.73 -30.47
N PHE A 534 6.76 -42.67 -29.15
CA PHE A 534 7.90 -43.08 -28.35
C PHE A 534 7.45 -43.80 -27.07
N CYS A 535 8.27 -44.74 -26.59
CA CYS A 535 8.05 -45.38 -25.30
C CYS A 535 9.35 -45.92 -24.69
N PHE A 536 9.43 -45.96 -23.36
CA PHE A 536 10.55 -46.50 -22.59
C PHE A 536 10.19 -46.72 -21.12
N TRP A 537 11.03 -47.48 -20.42
CA TRP A 537 11.01 -47.63 -18.96
C TRP A 537 11.96 -46.64 -18.30
N ALA A 538 11.51 -46.08 -17.18
CA ALA A 538 12.18 -45.13 -16.33
C ALA A 538 11.92 -45.48 -14.85
N VAL A 539 12.30 -44.60 -13.93
CA VAL A 539 11.78 -44.63 -12.55
C VAL A 539 10.72 -43.55 -12.35
N THR A 540 9.74 -43.79 -11.49
CA THR A 540 8.70 -42.82 -11.14
C THR A 540 9.36 -41.58 -10.55
N PRO A 541 9.11 -40.37 -11.08
CA PRO A 541 9.74 -39.18 -10.55
C PRO A 541 9.34 -38.94 -9.09
N THR A 542 10.32 -38.56 -8.28
CA THR A 542 10.12 -38.16 -6.88
C THR A 542 10.66 -36.74 -6.65
N PRO A 543 10.20 -36.04 -5.60
CA PRO A 543 10.76 -34.75 -5.23
C PRO A 543 12.24 -34.85 -4.87
N TYR A 544 13.02 -33.87 -5.30
CA TYR A 544 14.44 -33.80 -4.95
C TYR A 544 14.87 -32.37 -4.60
N PRO A 545 15.88 -32.17 -3.73
CA PRO A 545 16.37 -30.84 -3.41
C PRO A 545 17.32 -30.30 -4.49
N ILE A 546 17.27 -29.00 -4.75
CA ILE A 546 18.42 -28.31 -5.35
C ILE A 546 19.56 -28.22 -4.32
N PRO A 547 20.83 -28.02 -4.75
CA PRO A 547 21.92 -27.77 -3.81
C PRO A 547 21.58 -26.62 -2.85
N HIS A 548 21.66 -26.86 -1.54
CA HIS A 548 21.24 -25.89 -0.52
C HIS A 548 22.23 -25.75 0.64
N ASP A 549 23.43 -26.30 0.48
CA ASP A 549 24.58 -26.19 1.40
C ASP A 549 25.36 -24.87 1.23
N GLY A 550 25.00 -24.08 0.22
CA GLY A 550 25.64 -22.81 -0.13
C GLY A 550 24.87 -21.56 0.31
N PRO A 551 25.37 -20.37 -0.07
CA PRO A 551 24.71 -19.09 0.19
C PRO A 551 23.28 -19.02 -0.34
N VAL A 552 22.97 -19.63 -1.50
CA VAL A 552 21.59 -19.63 -2.03
C VAL A 552 20.67 -20.44 -1.12
N GLY A 553 21.11 -21.60 -0.62
CA GLY A 553 20.35 -22.38 0.36
C GLY A 553 20.13 -21.63 1.68
N ALA A 554 21.13 -20.89 2.15
CA ALA A 554 20.99 -20.02 3.31
C ALA A 554 19.97 -18.89 3.06
N MET A 555 19.94 -18.30 1.85
CA MET A 555 18.93 -17.32 1.45
C MET A 555 17.52 -17.92 1.45
N LEU A 556 17.33 -19.11 0.87
CA LEU A 556 16.04 -19.81 0.89
C LEU A 556 15.56 -20.05 2.32
N THR A 557 16.45 -20.55 3.19
CA THR A 557 16.16 -20.76 4.61
C THR A 557 15.77 -19.46 5.31
N ALA A 558 16.54 -18.38 5.13
CA ALA A 558 16.28 -17.07 5.75
C ALA A 558 14.96 -16.42 5.28
N THR A 559 14.47 -16.82 4.10
CA THR A 559 13.21 -16.33 3.49
C THR A 559 12.05 -17.30 3.62
N GLY A 560 12.23 -18.42 4.35
CA GLY A 560 11.18 -19.42 4.56
C GLY A 560 10.80 -20.20 3.29
N ARG A 561 11.70 -20.30 2.31
CA ARG A 561 11.48 -21.02 1.06
C ARG A 561 12.12 -22.42 1.09
N SER A 562 11.43 -23.38 0.49
CA SER A 562 11.89 -24.76 0.33
C SER A 562 12.95 -24.87 -0.78
N PRO A 563 14.00 -25.71 -0.64
CA PRO A 563 14.92 -26.05 -1.72
C PRO A 563 14.38 -27.15 -2.65
N MET A 564 13.18 -27.68 -2.38
CA MET A 564 12.67 -28.84 -3.13
C MET A 564 12.20 -28.47 -4.54
N ARG A 565 12.41 -29.37 -5.47
CA ARG A 565 11.82 -29.40 -6.81
C ARG A 565 10.60 -30.32 -6.79
N ALA A 566 9.58 -29.98 -7.56
CA ALA A 566 8.48 -30.91 -7.83
C ALA A 566 8.99 -32.13 -8.60
N SER A 567 8.31 -33.26 -8.51
CA SER A 567 8.60 -34.52 -9.19
C SER A 567 8.46 -34.36 -10.70
N HIS A 568 9.51 -34.61 -11.47
CA HIS A 568 9.47 -34.49 -12.93
C HIS A 568 10.49 -35.35 -13.68
N LEU A 569 10.18 -35.57 -14.96
CA LEU A 569 11.10 -36.06 -15.99
C LEU A 569 11.58 -34.88 -16.85
N HIS A 570 12.85 -34.86 -17.24
CA HIS A 570 13.33 -33.93 -18.25
C HIS A 570 13.25 -34.51 -19.65
N PHE A 571 12.95 -33.63 -20.60
CA PHE A 571 12.97 -33.93 -22.03
C PHE A 571 13.72 -32.84 -22.78
N MET A 572 14.58 -33.24 -23.71
CA MET A 572 15.03 -32.39 -24.80
C MET A 572 14.69 -33.06 -26.13
N VAL A 573 13.90 -32.39 -26.97
CA VAL A 573 13.42 -32.93 -28.24
C VAL A 573 13.92 -32.06 -29.39
N THR A 574 14.58 -32.70 -30.35
CA THR A 574 15.14 -32.07 -31.54
C THR A 574 14.66 -32.77 -32.80
N ALA A 575 14.30 -31.99 -33.82
CA ALA A 575 13.89 -32.46 -35.13
C ALA A 575 14.27 -31.43 -36.19
N GLU A 576 14.59 -31.87 -37.39
CA GLU A 576 15.00 -30.99 -38.48
C GLU A 576 13.89 -29.99 -38.84
N GLY A 577 14.24 -28.70 -38.93
CA GLY A 577 13.29 -27.62 -39.27
C GLY A 577 12.32 -27.22 -38.14
N LEU A 578 12.44 -27.81 -36.95
CA LEU A 578 11.61 -27.50 -35.79
C LEU A 578 12.47 -26.93 -34.65
N ARG A 579 11.84 -26.12 -33.80
CA ARG A 579 12.48 -25.53 -32.62
C ARG A 579 12.88 -26.64 -31.65
N THR A 580 14.12 -26.60 -31.17
CA THR A 580 14.55 -27.47 -30.07
C THR A 580 13.72 -27.14 -28.82
N LEU A 581 13.07 -28.15 -28.27
CA LEU A 581 12.26 -28.02 -27.06
C LEU A 581 13.01 -28.64 -25.89
N VAL A 582 13.12 -27.88 -24.80
CA VAL A 582 13.51 -28.41 -23.49
C VAL A 582 12.33 -28.24 -22.55
N THR A 583 11.83 -29.33 -22.00
CA THR A 583 10.60 -29.37 -21.21
C THR A 583 10.69 -30.37 -20.06
N HIS A 584 9.71 -30.32 -19.17
CA HIS A 584 9.55 -31.25 -18.06
C HIS A 584 8.17 -31.88 -18.13
N ILE A 585 8.01 -33.08 -17.58
CA ILE A 585 6.70 -33.69 -17.34
C ILE A 585 6.56 -33.90 -15.84
N PHE A 586 5.60 -33.20 -15.23
CA PHE A 586 5.39 -33.16 -13.79
C PHE A 586 4.31 -34.14 -13.34
N VAL A 587 4.44 -34.66 -12.11
CA VAL A 587 3.48 -35.60 -11.54
C VAL A 587 2.29 -34.87 -10.93
N ARG A 588 1.07 -35.17 -11.38
CA ARG A 588 -0.16 -34.63 -10.77
C ARG A 588 -0.31 -35.11 -9.33
N GLY A 589 -0.66 -34.18 -8.44
CA GLY A 589 -0.90 -34.47 -7.02
C GLY A 589 0.34 -34.33 -6.13
N ASP A 590 1.50 -34.02 -6.70
CA ASP A 590 2.67 -33.64 -5.92
C ASP A 590 2.41 -32.32 -5.16
N GLU A 591 2.64 -32.34 -3.85
CA GLU A 591 2.47 -31.21 -2.94
C GLU A 591 3.37 -30.02 -3.31
N LEU A 592 4.46 -30.25 -4.03
CA LEU A 592 5.45 -29.25 -4.40
C LEU A 592 5.14 -28.52 -5.71
N LEU A 593 4.09 -28.89 -6.45
CA LEU A 593 3.71 -28.20 -7.70
C LEU A 593 3.54 -26.68 -7.50
N GLY A 594 2.97 -26.28 -6.36
CA GLY A 594 2.76 -24.87 -6.02
C GLY A 594 3.95 -24.18 -5.33
N SER A 595 5.03 -24.90 -5.03
CA SER A 595 6.17 -24.39 -4.24
C SER A 595 7.55 -24.77 -4.80
N ASP A 596 7.61 -25.20 -6.06
CA ASP A 596 8.85 -25.53 -6.77
C ASP A 596 9.89 -24.40 -6.66
N SER A 597 11.08 -24.76 -6.20
CA SER A 597 12.13 -23.80 -5.83
C SER A 597 12.69 -22.97 -6.99
N VAL A 598 12.51 -23.40 -8.24
CA VAL A 598 13.04 -22.73 -9.44
C VAL A 598 11.96 -22.27 -10.42
N PHE A 599 10.69 -22.36 -10.04
CA PHE A 599 9.55 -21.92 -10.85
C PHE A 599 9.41 -22.66 -12.20
N GLY A 600 9.89 -23.91 -12.26
CA GLY A 600 9.91 -24.72 -13.48
C GLY A 600 8.56 -25.30 -13.87
N VAL A 601 7.60 -25.34 -12.94
CA VAL A 601 6.27 -25.94 -13.13
C VAL A 601 5.44 -25.14 -14.13
N ARG A 602 4.74 -25.88 -15.00
CA ARG A 602 3.71 -25.37 -15.92
C ARG A 602 2.50 -26.28 -15.85
N ASP A 603 1.31 -25.71 -15.69
CA ASP A 603 0.08 -26.48 -15.53
C ASP A 603 -0.18 -27.42 -16.73
N SER A 604 0.21 -26.99 -17.94
CA SER A 604 0.09 -27.79 -19.18
C SER A 604 0.98 -29.05 -19.19
N LEU A 605 2.01 -29.07 -18.35
CA LEU A 605 3.01 -30.13 -18.26
C LEU A 605 2.75 -31.12 -17.10
N VAL A 606 1.68 -30.89 -16.33
CA VAL A 606 1.28 -31.76 -15.21
C VAL A 606 0.44 -32.93 -15.73
N GLN A 607 0.95 -34.15 -15.58
CA GLN A 607 0.36 -35.38 -16.10
C GLN A 607 0.02 -36.37 -14.97
N ASP A 608 -0.93 -37.26 -15.25
CA ASP A 608 -1.34 -38.32 -14.34
C ASP A 608 -0.43 -39.54 -14.48
N PHE A 609 0.27 -39.89 -13.40
CA PHE A 609 1.07 -41.11 -13.30
C PHE A 609 0.22 -42.18 -12.63
N VAL A 610 -0.31 -43.10 -13.41
CA VAL A 610 -1.25 -44.13 -12.95
C VAL A 610 -0.48 -45.28 -12.31
N THR A 611 -0.75 -45.59 -11.05
CA THR A 611 -0.12 -46.71 -10.35
C THR A 611 -0.84 -48.03 -10.64
N HIS A 612 -0.07 -49.05 -10.97
CA HIS A 612 -0.50 -50.42 -11.24
C HIS A 612 0.16 -51.39 -10.24
N PRO A 613 -0.59 -52.38 -9.73
CA PRO A 613 -0.01 -53.41 -8.88
C PRO A 613 0.95 -54.31 -9.66
N ALA A 614 1.88 -54.96 -8.96
CA ALA A 614 2.92 -55.82 -9.55
C ALA A 614 2.42 -56.94 -10.47
N ASP A 615 1.18 -57.41 -10.29
CA ASP A 615 0.52 -58.46 -11.08
C ASP A 615 -0.25 -57.93 -12.30
N HIS A 616 -0.34 -56.60 -12.46
CA HIS A 616 -0.94 -55.99 -13.62
C HIS A 616 -0.06 -56.20 -14.86
N PRO A 617 -0.64 -56.62 -16.02
CA PRO A 617 0.12 -56.77 -17.26
C PRO A 617 0.83 -55.48 -17.65
N THR A 618 2.11 -55.58 -17.99
CA THR A 618 2.91 -54.47 -18.51
C THR A 618 2.80 -54.37 -20.04
N PRO A 619 3.03 -53.19 -20.64
CA PRO A 619 2.86 -52.99 -22.08
C PRO A 619 3.79 -53.84 -22.96
N ASP A 620 4.98 -54.19 -22.47
CA ASP A 620 5.97 -55.02 -23.17
C ASP A 620 5.98 -56.49 -22.67
N GLY A 621 5.09 -56.84 -21.74
CA GLY A 621 5.00 -58.18 -21.16
C GLY A 621 6.10 -58.53 -20.15
N ARG A 622 6.87 -57.54 -19.67
CA ARG A 622 7.87 -57.68 -18.60
C ARG A 622 7.22 -58.01 -17.25
N GLU A 623 7.76 -58.98 -16.53
CA GLU A 623 7.36 -59.25 -15.15
C GLU A 623 8.02 -58.25 -14.17
N MET A 624 7.22 -57.63 -13.30
CA MET A 624 7.70 -56.62 -12.33
C MET A 624 8.29 -57.20 -11.05
N SER A 625 8.52 -58.52 -11.00
CA SER A 625 9.17 -59.22 -9.87
C SER A 625 8.59 -58.88 -8.48
N GLY A 626 7.29 -58.57 -8.41
CA GLY A 626 6.58 -58.25 -7.16
C GLY A 626 6.60 -56.76 -6.77
N GLN A 627 7.07 -55.86 -7.64
CA GLN A 627 7.07 -54.42 -7.44
C GLN A 627 5.91 -53.75 -8.21
N ASP A 628 5.20 -52.82 -7.55
CA ASP A 628 4.21 -51.98 -8.23
C ASP A 628 4.92 -51.04 -9.23
N TRP A 629 4.22 -50.61 -10.28
CA TRP A 629 4.79 -49.76 -11.32
C TRP A 629 3.83 -48.63 -11.69
N THR A 630 4.32 -47.58 -12.33
CA THR A 630 3.48 -46.47 -12.80
C THR A 630 3.49 -46.33 -14.31
N GLU A 631 2.46 -45.70 -14.86
CA GLU A 631 2.33 -45.41 -16.28
C GLU A 631 1.99 -43.94 -16.51
N VAL A 632 2.61 -43.31 -17.51
CA VAL A 632 2.25 -41.97 -17.97
C VAL A 632 2.20 -41.90 -19.51
N HIS A 633 1.19 -41.21 -20.03
CA HIS A 633 1.00 -40.96 -21.47
C HIS A 633 0.81 -39.47 -21.74
N PHE A 634 1.58 -38.90 -22.67
CA PHE A 634 1.45 -37.47 -23.04
C PHE A 634 1.89 -37.17 -24.48
N GLY A 635 1.58 -35.96 -24.96
CA GLY A 635 2.01 -35.47 -26.27
C GLY A 635 3.04 -34.35 -26.15
N ILE A 636 4.06 -34.38 -27.00
CA ILE A 636 5.00 -33.29 -27.23
C ILE A 636 4.70 -32.66 -28.59
N VAL A 637 4.47 -31.35 -28.59
CA VAL A 637 4.20 -30.57 -29.81
C VAL A 637 5.35 -29.59 -30.03
N LEU A 638 6.04 -29.72 -31.17
CA LEU A 638 7.17 -28.88 -31.54
C LEU A 638 6.72 -27.70 -32.41
N ALA A 639 7.20 -26.51 -32.05
CA ALA A 639 7.01 -25.30 -32.85
C ALA A 639 7.96 -25.28 -34.07
N PRO A 640 7.62 -24.55 -35.15
CA PRO A 640 8.54 -24.31 -36.25
C PRO A 640 9.84 -23.62 -35.78
N GLY A 641 10.96 -24.00 -36.41
CA GLY A 641 12.32 -23.59 -36.06
C GLY A 641 12.78 -22.25 -36.61
#